data_AF-A0A8C9VI57-F1
#
_entry.id   AF-A0A8C9VI57-F1
#
_cell.length_a   1.000
_cell.length_b   1.000
_cell.length_c   1.000
_cell.angle_alpha   90.00
_cell.angle_beta   90.00
_cell.angle_gamma   90.00
#
_symmetry.space_group_name_H-M   'P 1'
#
loop_
_entity.id
_entity.type
_entity.pdbx_description
1 polymer ?
#
loop_
_entity_poly.entity_id
_entity_poly.type
_entity_poly.pdbx_seq_one_letter_code
_entity_poly.pdbx_strand_id
1 'polypeptide(L)'
;MAGLSLYFEDGHDDLDDFGFDDYGSECDGIRITAFLDAGQDNLTPLGRLEKYAFSENVFNRQIVARGLLDVLREFSDNENNFVTVMETVSRMSEDGEPTVRAELMEQVPNIAMFLHESRPIFPEAFSRYLVPIVVRYLTDPNNQVRKTSQAALLVLLEQGLIRESDMESKVCPVLLDLTEPTSDDDYKIEAVAIMCKVVTMLSKDTVENLLLLRFCELCSDARLFQVRKVCAANFGEFCSIVGQEATEKLLMPKFFDLCSDSLWGIRKACAECFMVVSNSTSPEVRRTKLSPLFISLISDQSRWVRQAAFQSLGRFISTFANPSSTGLHFKEDGTLRETAKCLSDRCEQLPCNDAPVNDSKSESIQTERLPHTSLSPDCTSSSDQALRIDGNKANEDASPSFVGITRDCLESQGQNCSAPIATDDRELQQVDDTYNSFHYWRSPLPDISQDLELLQNEVHHMPSLDAQGPATSSQIQKVLDCLQPHLDDPDVQAQVQVLSAALKAAQLETQTEDGEQDQELQPDTKETTELRPDSSLPPASLPVDPGFANTETLQETGPLESPQSDPSSPLLLDETEKDGKDSASNKLCEEEKSRVQNVIPQQLLDQYLSMTDPARAQTVDTEIAKHCAFSLPGVALTLGRQNWHCLKDTYETLATDVQWKVRRTLAFSIHELAVILGDQLTAADLVPIFNGFLKDLDEVRIGVLKHLYDFLKLLHADKRREYLYQLQEFMVTDNSRNWRFRYELAEQLILIIELYSHHDVYDYLRQIALTLCTDKVSEVRWISYKLVVEILQKLYASGDHDLGLNFINELILKFCHCPKWVGRQAFAFICQAVVEEDCMPMDQFAQHLLPSLLSLSSDSVANVRVLVAKALRQSILEKAYFKDPGCAYSDELEDTVMSLQADKDRDVRFFASLDPTRNVMDTDALI
;
A
#
# COMPACT_ATOMS: atom_id res chain seq x y z
N MET A 1 -10.12 -7.31 3.47
CA MET A 1 -11.01 -7.88 2.43
C MET A 1 -10.25 -7.87 1.11
N ALA A 2 -9.83 -9.03 0.62
CA ALA A 2 -9.25 -9.25 -0.71
C ALA A 2 -9.11 -10.77 -0.95
N GLY A 3 -10.21 -11.51 -0.76
CA GLY A 3 -10.21 -12.97 -0.79
C GLY A 3 -10.52 -13.54 -2.18
N LEU A 4 -9.56 -14.27 -2.74
CA LEU A 4 -9.70 -15.34 -3.74
C LEU A 4 -11.08 -15.52 -4.41
N SER A 5 -11.43 -14.65 -5.35
CA SER A 5 -12.48 -14.96 -6.33
C SER A 5 -11.91 -15.86 -7.43
N LEU A 6 -11.94 -17.17 -7.18
CA LEU A 6 -11.68 -18.19 -8.19
C LEU A 6 -13.00 -18.85 -8.55
N TYR A 7 -13.68 -18.39 -9.63
CA TYR A 7 -14.27 -19.25 -10.68
C TYR A 7 -15.02 -18.43 -11.76
N PHE A 8 -14.95 -18.91 -13.01
CA PHE A 8 -15.75 -18.56 -14.19
C PHE A 8 -15.78 -17.11 -14.70
N GLU A 9 -14.96 -16.84 -15.72
CA GLU A 9 -15.39 -16.12 -16.93
C GLU A 9 -15.14 -17.02 -18.16
N ASP A 10 -15.75 -16.66 -19.29
CA ASP A 10 -15.79 -17.36 -20.59
C ASP A 10 -16.36 -18.79 -20.61
N GLY A 11 -17.66 -18.89 -20.95
CA GLY A 11 -18.35 -20.18 -21.10
C GLY A 11 -19.84 -20.13 -21.49
N HIS A 12 -20.31 -19.10 -22.21
CA HIS A 12 -21.68 -19.09 -22.73
C HIS A 12 -21.82 -20.00 -23.97
N ASP A 13 -22.51 -21.13 -23.80
CA ASP A 13 -23.70 -21.52 -24.60
C ASP A 13 -24.21 -22.93 -24.16
N ASP A 14 -25.48 -23.23 -24.44
CA ASP A 14 -26.17 -24.52 -24.30
C ASP A 14 -26.11 -25.25 -22.93
N LEU A 15 -27.02 -24.90 -22.01
CA LEU A 15 -27.74 -25.88 -21.17
C LEU A 15 -28.98 -25.27 -20.48
N ASP A 16 -30.08 -25.18 -21.23
CA ASP A 16 -31.43 -24.92 -20.70
C ASP A 16 -32.01 -26.15 -19.98
N ASP A 17 -33.09 -25.92 -19.21
CA ASP A 17 -34.03 -26.90 -18.63
C ASP A 17 -33.52 -27.79 -17.48
N PHE A 18 -33.39 -27.19 -16.29
CA PHE A 18 -33.88 -27.79 -15.04
C PHE A 18 -34.55 -26.73 -14.17
N GLY A 19 -35.89 -26.70 -14.18
CA GLY A 19 -36.67 -25.73 -13.41
C GLY A 19 -36.57 -25.95 -11.89
N PHE A 20 -36.28 -24.87 -11.17
CA PHE A 20 -36.42 -24.80 -9.71
C PHE A 20 -37.67 -23.97 -9.37
N ASP A 21 -38.70 -24.60 -8.83
CA ASP A 21 -39.88 -23.90 -8.32
C ASP A 21 -39.54 -23.16 -7.01
N ASP A 22 -40.12 -21.96 -6.85
CA ASP A 22 -39.82 -21.03 -5.75
C ASP A 22 -40.42 -21.50 -4.41
N TYR A 23 -39.58 -22.08 -3.54
CA TYR A 23 -39.91 -22.47 -2.16
C TYR A 23 -38.71 -22.31 -1.21
N GLY A 24 -38.31 -21.06 -0.92
CA GLY A 24 -37.14 -20.78 -0.06
C GLY A 24 -37.29 -19.75 1.07
N SER A 25 -38.30 -18.86 1.06
CA SER A 25 -38.18 -17.56 1.74
C SER A 25 -38.88 -17.36 3.11
N GLU A 26 -39.51 -18.37 3.72
CA GLU A 26 -40.38 -18.16 4.92
C GLU A 26 -39.87 -18.72 6.28
N CYS A 27 -38.63 -19.20 6.39
CA CYS A 27 -38.17 -19.92 7.60
C CYS A 27 -37.11 -19.24 8.50
N ASP A 28 -36.57 -18.08 8.14
CA ASP A 28 -35.50 -17.38 8.91
C ASP A 28 -35.91 -16.89 10.32
N GLY A 29 -37.20 -16.95 10.67
CA GLY A 29 -37.73 -16.37 11.91
C GLY A 29 -37.74 -17.29 13.15
N ILE A 30 -37.48 -18.59 13.03
CA ILE A 30 -37.72 -19.56 14.11
C ILE A 30 -36.46 -19.79 14.95
N ARG A 31 -36.33 -19.04 16.07
CA ARG A 31 -35.37 -19.41 17.14
C ARG A 31 -35.70 -20.81 17.66
N ILE A 32 -34.72 -21.71 17.63
CA ILE A 32 -34.94 -23.09 18.09
C ILE A 32 -35.26 -23.18 19.57
N THR A 33 -34.74 -22.26 20.39
CA THR A 33 -35.13 -22.14 21.80
C THR A 33 -36.65 -21.94 21.97
N ALA A 34 -37.32 -21.24 21.05
CA ALA A 34 -38.78 -21.11 21.05
C ALA A 34 -39.52 -22.34 20.48
N PHE A 35 -38.92 -23.07 19.53
CA PHE A 35 -39.45 -24.35 19.02
C PHE A 35 -39.35 -25.46 20.09
N LEU A 36 -38.27 -25.43 20.86
CA LEU A 36 -38.06 -26.22 22.07
C LEU A 36 -39.08 -25.80 23.15
N ASP A 37 -39.24 -24.51 23.42
CA ASP A 37 -40.25 -23.89 24.31
C ASP A 37 -41.72 -24.23 24.01
N ALA A 38 -42.05 -24.76 22.83
CA ALA A 38 -43.42 -25.10 22.41
C ALA A 38 -43.94 -26.41 23.05
N GLY A 39 -44.07 -26.41 24.38
CA GLY A 39 -44.35 -27.61 25.18
C GLY A 39 -45.68 -28.33 24.88
N GLN A 40 -45.56 -29.58 24.41
CA GLN A 40 -46.62 -30.60 24.51
C GLN A 40 -46.16 -31.93 25.17
N ASP A 41 -44.85 -32.11 25.41
CA ASP A 41 -44.27 -33.27 26.09
C ASP A 41 -43.62 -32.88 27.42
N ASN A 42 -43.66 -33.77 28.41
CA ASN A 42 -42.95 -33.62 29.70
C ASN A 42 -41.42 -33.90 29.59
N LEU A 43 -40.79 -33.46 28.50
CA LEU A 43 -39.37 -33.68 28.21
C LEU A 43 -38.53 -32.45 28.57
N THR A 44 -37.31 -32.70 29.05
CA THR A 44 -36.28 -31.67 29.23
C THR A 44 -35.89 -31.06 27.88
N PRO A 45 -35.28 -29.85 27.84
CA PRO A 45 -34.80 -29.26 26.58
C PRO A 45 -33.90 -30.18 25.76
N LEU A 46 -32.96 -30.89 26.42
CA LEU A 46 -32.11 -31.89 25.76
C LEU A 46 -32.90 -33.12 25.29
N GLY A 47 -33.89 -33.59 26.06
CA GLY A 47 -34.79 -34.67 25.62
C GLY A 47 -35.70 -34.27 24.45
N ARG A 48 -36.05 -32.99 24.34
CA ARG A 48 -36.72 -32.41 23.16
C ARG A 48 -35.78 -32.32 21.97
N LEU A 49 -34.54 -31.86 22.17
CA LEU A 49 -33.49 -31.84 21.16
C LEU A 49 -33.31 -33.23 20.54
N GLU A 50 -33.05 -34.27 21.34
CA GLU A 50 -32.89 -35.65 20.85
C GLU A 50 -34.17 -36.16 20.14
N LYS A 51 -35.36 -35.88 20.69
CA LYS A 51 -36.64 -36.28 20.07
C LYS A 51 -36.79 -35.73 18.66
N TYR A 52 -36.42 -34.47 18.42
CA TYR A 52 -36.52 -33.87 17.08
C TYR A 52 -35.33 -34.24 16.18
N ALA A 53 -34.11 -34.24 16.71
CA ALA A 53 -32.87 -34.61 16.00
C ALA A 53 -32.92 -36.01 15.37
N PHE A 54 -33.64 -36.94 16.00
CA PHE A 54 -33.80 -38.32 15.52
C PHE A 54 -35.24 -38.67 15.14
N SER A 55 -36.07 -37.68 14.83
CA SER A 55 -37.44 -37.90 14.34
C SER A 55 -37.47 -38.27 12.85
N GLU A 56 -38.44 -39.11 12.45
CA GLU A 56 -38.60 -39.58 11.06
C GLU A 56 -38.77 -38.42 10.06
N ASN A 57 -39.35 -37.29 10.49
CA ASN A 57 -39.55 -36.11 9.65
C ASN A 57 -38.23 -35.35 9.39
N VAL A 58 -37.78 -35.38 8.13
CA VAL A 58 -36.56 -34.69 7.66
C VAL A 58 -36.56 -33.19 8.00
N PHE A 59 -37.71 -32.52 7.88
CA PHE A 59 -37.83 -31.08 8.17
C PHE A 59 -37.54 -30.74 9.64
N ASN A 60 -37.93 -31.61 10.58
CA ASN A 60 -37.58 -31.42 12.00
C ASN A 60 -36.06 -31.52 12.20
N ARG A 61 -35.39 -32.43 11.50
CA ARG A 61 -33.94 -32.65 11.62
C ARG A 61 -33.15 -31.51 10.95
N GLN A 62 -33.59 -31.01 9.80
CA GLN A 62 -33.10 -29.77 9.18
C GLN A 62 -33.26 -28.56 10.10
N ILE A 63 -34.44 -28.38 10.72
CA ILE A 63 -34.64 -27.33 11.73
C ILE A 63 -33.61 -27.49 12.82
N VAL A 64 -33.53 -28.64 13.51
CA VAL A 64 -32.56 -28.83 14.61
C VAL A 64 -31.14 -28.46 14.17
N ALA A 65 -30.70 -28.88 12.98
CA ALA A 65 -29.37 -28.58 12.47
C ALA A 65 -29.05 -27.07 12.44
N ARG A 66 -29.98 -26.22 11.96
CA ARG A 66 -29.81 -24.76 11.85
C ARG A 66 -29.46 -24.07 13.17
N GLY A 67 -30.12 -24.45 14.25
CA GLY A 67 -29.99 -23.79 15.55
C GLY A 67 -29.19 -24.57 16.58
N LEU A 68 -28.40 -25.57 16.17
CA LEU A 68 -27.45 -26.24 17.07
C LEU A 68 -26.51 -25.24 17.76
N LEU A 69 -26.17 -24.12 17.11
CA LEU A 69 -25.40 -23.03 17.71
C LEU A 69 -26.10 -22.37 18.90
N ASP A 70 -27.39 -22.04 18.77
CA ASP A 70 -28.16 -21.40 19.86
C ASP A 70 -28.36 -22.37 21.03
N VAL A 71 -28.58 -23.66 20.74
CA VAL A 71 -28.66 -24.72 21.74
C VAL A 71 -27.29 -24.91 22.43
N LEU A 72 -26.18 -24.89 21.69
CA LEU A 72 -24.84 -24.98 22.29
C LEU A 72 -24.53 -23.79 23.20
N ARG A 73 -24.97 -22.57 22.84
CA ARG A 73 -24.87 -21.37 23.68
C ARG A 73 -25.71 -21.49 24.96
N GLU A 74 -26.94 -21.98 24.87
CA GLU A 74 -27.82 -22.15 26.05
C GLU A 74 -27.29 -23.20 27.04
N PHE A 75 -26.64 -24.26 26.54
CA PHE A 75 -26.22 -25.40 27.36
C PHE A 75 -24.71 -25.46 27.66
N SER A 76 -23.92 -24.45 27.28
CA SER A 76 -22.46 -24.42 27.48
C SER A 76 -22.02 -24.33 28.95
N ASP A 77 -22.84 -23.78 29.85
CA ASP A 77 -22.52 -23.62 31.28
C ASP A 77 -22.38 -24.95 32.05
N ASN A 78 -22.70 -26.09 31.43
CA ASN A 78 -22.64 -27.41 32.06
C ASN A 78 -22.03 -28.45 31.11
N GLU A 79 -20.84 -28.95 31.47
CA GLU A 79 -20.06 -29.93 30.72
C GLU A 79 -20.88 -31.15 30.26
N ASN A 80 -21.75 -31.71 31.10
CA ASN A 80 -22.57 -32.87 30.74
C ASN A 80 -23.63 -32.52 29.68
N ASN A 81 -24.22 -31.33 29.78
CA ASN A 81 -25.20 -30.85 28.80
C ASN A 81 -24.51 -30.55 27.46
N PHE A 82 -23.38 -29.84 27.51
CA PHE A 82 -22.54 -29.55 26.35
C PHE A 82 -22.11 -30.84 25.62
N VAL A 83 -21.60 -31.84 26.34
CA VAL A 83 -21.25 -33.15 25.76
C VAL A 83 -22.46 -33.83 25.13
N THR A 84 -23.64 -33.78 25.76
CA THR A 84 -24.89 -34.33 25.19
C THR A 84 -25.26 -33.65 23.86
N VAL A 85 -25.10 -32.33 23.75
CA VAL A 85 -25.34 -31.59 22.49
C VAL A 85 -24.28 -31.95 21.45
N MET A 86 -23.00 -32.03 21.80
CA MET A 86 -21.93 -32.43 20.86
C MET A 86 -22.05 -33.89 20.41
N GLU A 87 -22.56 -34.80 21.24
CA GLU A 87 -22.93 -36.16 20.84
C GLU A 87 -24.19 -36.19 19.96
N THR A 88 -25.06 -35.18 20.05
CA THR A 88 -26.20 -34.99 19.14
C THR A 88 -25.71 -34.48 17.78
N VAL A 89 -24.80 -33.48 17.75
CA VAL A 89 -24.08 -33.03 16.55
C VAL A 89 -23.42 -34.22 15.84
N SER A 90 -22.69 -35.06 16.59
CA SER A 90 -22.02 -36.23 16.05
C SER A 90 -23.00 -37.23 15.43
N ARG A 91 -24.11 -37.56 16.11
CA ARG A 91 -25.13 -38.49 15.57
C ARG A 91 -25.89 -37.91 14.38
N MET A 92 -26.21 -36.61 14.37
CA MET A 92 -26.83 -35.94 13.22
C MET A 92 -25.89 -35.89 12.00
N SER A 93 -24.58 -35.99 12.20
CA SER A 93 -23.63 -36.10 11.08
C SER A 93 -23.64 -37.47 10.38
N GLU A 94 -24.44 -38.42 10.86
CA GLU A 94 -24.64 -39.76 10.29
C GLU A 94 -26.05 -39.91 9.67
N ASP A 95 -26.78 -38.82 9.48
CA ASP A 95 -28.13 -38.83 8.89
C ASP A 95 -28.15 -39.45 7.48
N GLY A 96 -29.22 -40.18 7.15
CA GLY A 96 -29.40 -40.72 5.81
C GLY A 96 -29.67 -39.65 4.75
N GLU A 97 -30.20 -38.49 5.14
CA GLU A 97 -30.61 -37.44 4.20
C GLU A 97 -29.50 -36.41 3.94
N PRO A 98 -29.05 -36.22 2.69
CA PRO A 98 -28.03 -35.22 2.36
C PRO A 98 -28.39 -33.80 2.77
N THR A 99 -29.67 -33.42 2.74
CA THR A 99 -30.08 -32.06 3.09
C THR A 99 -29.85 -31.74 4.57
N VAL A 100 -30.06 -32.70 5.48
CA VAL A 100 -29.79 -32.50 6.92
C VAL A 100 -28.29 -32.34 7.16
N ARG A 101 -27.48 -33.04 6.38
CA ARG A 101 -26.01 -33.05 6.48
C ARG A 101 -25.37 -31.80 5.88
N ALA A 102 -25.89 -31.30 4.76
CA ALA A 102 -25.50 -30.00 4.22
C ALA A 102 -25.84 -28.89 5.23
N GLU A 103 -27.06 -28.87 5.75
CA GLU A 103 -27.53 -27.90 6.76
C GLU A 103 -26.65 -27.87 8.02
N LEU A 104 -26.29 -29.04 8.54
CA LEU A 104 -25.38 -29.17 9.67
C LEU A 104 -24.01 -28.53 9.36
N MET A 105 -23.52 -28.70 8.14
CA MET A 105 -22.21 -28.21 7.71
C MET A 105 -22.17 -26.70 7.46
N GLU A 106 -23.30 -26.08 7.06
CA GLU A 106 -23.42 -24.61 6.99
C GLU A 106 -23.27 -23.95 8.37
N GLN A 107 -23.66 -24.66 9.44
CA GLN A 107 -23.48 -24.17 10.82
C GLN A 107 -22.10 -24.45 11.42
N VAL A 108 -21.28 -25.34 10.83
CA VAL A 108 -19.99 -25.74 11.39
C VAL A 108 -19.03 -24.56 11.61
N PRO A 109 -18.84 -23.59 10.68
CA PRO A 109 -17.98 -22.44 10.92
C PRO A 109 -18.43 -21.58 12.11
N ASN A 110 -19.74 -21.35 12.25
CA ASN A 110 -20.31 -20.56 13.35
C ASN A 110 -20.14 -21.27 14.70
N ILE A 111 -20.33 -22.59 14.73
CA ILE A 111 -20.09 -23.42 15.92
C ILE A 111 -18.59 -23.45 16.25
N ALA A 112 -17.71 -23.55 15.25
CA ALA A 112 -16.26 -23.56 15.45
C ALA A 112 -15.74 -22.26 16.05
N MET A 113 -16.23 -21.10 15.60
CA MET A 113 -15.93 -19.80 16.22
C MET A 113 -16.35 -19.79 17.70
N PHE A 114 -17.59 -20.21 18.02
CA PHE A 114 -18.07 -20.30 19.40
C PHE A 114 -17.23 -21.26 20.27
N LEU A 115 -16.77 -22.38 19.72
CA LEU A 115 -15.87 -23.32 20.40
C LEU A 115 -14.45 -22.76 20.57
N HIS A 116 -14.01 -21.84 19.70
CA HIS A 116 -12.73 -21.14 19.84
C HIS A 116 -12.79 -20.05 20.92
N GLU A 117 -13.88 -19.29 20.98
CA GLU A 117 -14.16 -18.35 22.08
C GLU A 117 -14.26 -19.09 23.42
N SER A 118 -14.97 -20.23 23.43
CA SER A 118 -15.17 -21.10 24.60
C SER A 118 -14.00 -22.06 24.89
N ARG A 119 -12.87 -21.91 24.19
CA ARG A 119 -11.70 -22.82 24.26
C ARG A 119 -11.11 -23.04 25.67
N PRO A 120 -11.14 -22.06 26.61
CA PRO A 120 -10.70 -22.32 28.00
C PRO A 120 -11.58 -23.34 28.74
N ILE A 121 -12.82 -23.53 28.31
CA ILE A 121 -13.79 -24.45 28.92
C ILE A 121 -13.74 -25.82 28.22
N PHE A 122 -13.71 -25.83 26.89
CA PHE A 122 -13.80 -27.06 26.08
C PHE A 122 -12.66 -27.19 25.05
N PRO A 123 -11.38 -27.26 25.49
CA PRO A 123 -10.22 -27.06 24.61
C PRO A 123 -10.14 -28.03 23.43
N GLU A 124 -10.58 -29.28 23.61
CA GLU A 124 -10.49 -30.33 22.59
C GLU A 124 -11.81 -30.58 21.84
N ALA A 125 -12.90 -29.85 22.13
CA ALA A 125 -14.21 -30.15 21.54
C ALA A 125 -14.23 -29.97 20.01
N PHE A 126 -13.64 -28.88 19.50
CA PHE A 126 -13.50 -28.66 18.07
C PHE A 126 -12.70 -29.79 17.38
N SER A 127 -11.53 -30.11 17.94
CA SER A 127 -10.62 -31.17 17.46
C SER A 127 -11.26 -32.57 17.48
N ARG A 128 -12.05 -32.88 18.52
CA ARG A 128 -12.65 -34.20 18.75
C ARG A 128 -13.93 -34.43 17.95
N TYR A 129 -14.79 -33.42 17.83
CA TYR A 129 -16.12 -33.59 17.24
C TYR A 129 -16.23 -33.02 15.83
N LEU A 130 -15.76 -31.79 15.56
CA LEU A 130 -16.03 -31.13 14.27
C LEU A 130 -15.03 -31.51 13.17
N VAL A 131 -13.72 -31.55 13.46
CA VAL A 131 -12.70 -31.89 12.45
C VAL A 131 -12.98 -33.25 11.77
N PRO A 132 -13.34 -34.35 12.48
CA PRO A 132 -13.67 -35.62 11.83
C PRO A 132 -14.94 -35.57 10.95
N ILE A 133 -15.91 -34.71 11.27
CA ILE A 133 -17.14 -34.56 10.47
C ILE A 133 -16.82 -33.84 9.16
N VAL A 134 -16.11 -32.71 9.25
CA VAL A 134 -15.67 -31.91 8.08
C VAL A 134 -14.83 -32.75 7.13
N VAL A 135 -13.84 -33.48 7.66
CA VAL A 135 -12.98 -34.34 6.84
C VAL A 135 -13.76 -35.49 6.20
N ARG A 136 -14.67 -36.15 6.92
CA ARG A 136 -15.51 -37.24 6.38
C ARG A 136 -16.47 -36.77 5.29
N TYR A 137 -16.93 -35.52 5.32
CA TYR A 137 -17.82 -34.98 4.29
C TYR A 137 -17.08 -34.55 3.01
N LEU A 138 -15.74 -34.49 3.00
CA LEU A 138 -14.98 -34.34 1.75
C LEU A 138 -15.22 -35.54 0.80
N THR A 139 -15.45 -36.73 1.36
CA THR A 139 -15.74 -37.98 0.62
C THR A 139 -17.24 -38.26 0.48
N ASP A 140 -18.12 -37.24 0.58
CA ASP A 140 -19.57 -37.49 0.59
C ASP A 140 -20.10 -37.95 -0.79
N PRO A 141 -21.00 -38.95 -0.85
CA PRO A 141 -21.67 -39.31 -2.10
C PRO A 141 -22.50 -38.17 -2.70
N ASN A 142 -23.00 -37.23 -1.89
CA ASN A 142 -23.77 -36.08 -2.37
C ASN A 142 -22.89 -34.85 -2.61
N ASN A 143 -22.94 -34.32 -3.83
CA ASN A 143 -22.11 -33.19 -4.27
C ASN A 143 -22.34 -31.90 -3.47
N GLN A 144 -23.57 -31.62 -3.02
CA GLN A 144 -23.84 -30.44 -2.19
C GLN A 144 -23.17 -30.55 -0.82
N VAL A 145 -23.28 -31.71 -0.17
CA VAL A 145 -22.65 -31.96 1.15
C VAL A 145 -21.13 -31.82 1.06
N ARG A 146 -20.50 -32.31 -0.03
CA ARG A 146 -19.07 -32.08 -0.30
C ARG A 146 -18.74 -30.59 -0.40
N LYS A 147 -19.41 -29.86 -1.29
CA LYS A 147 -19.14 -28.44 -1.54
C LYS A 147 -19.33 -27.58 -0.30
N THR A 148 -20.41 -27.79 0.44
CA THR A 148 -20.62 -27.12 1.74
C THR A 148 -19.50 -27.46 2.73
N SER A 149 -19.03 -28.70 2.78
CA SER A 149 -17.93 -29.09 3.68
C SER A 149 -16.56 -28.57 3.27
N GLN A 150 -16.32 -28.41 1.97
CA GLN A 150 -15.11 -27.79 1.44
C GLN A 150 -15.10 -26.28 1.73
N ALA A 151 -16.23 -25.61 1.51
CA ALA A 151 -16.41 -24.21 1.88
C ALA A 151 -16.22 -24.00 3.39
N ALA A 152 -16.84 -24.84 4.23
CA ALA A 152 -16.63 -24.82 5.67
C ALA A 152 -15.15 -25.05 6.03
N LEU A 153 -14.49 -26.06 5.48
CA LEU A 153 -13.08 -26.33 5.75
C LEU A 153 -12.18 -25.15 5.36
N LEU A 154 -12.40 -24.51 4.21
CA LEU A 154 -11.66 -23.33 3.79
C LEU A 154 -11.85 -22.16 4.76
N VAL A 155 -13.06 -21.91 5.25
CA VAL A 155 -13.31 -20.89 6.29
C VAL A 155 -12.61 -21.23 7.61
N LEU A 156 -12.65 -22.48 8.05
CA LEU A 156 -11.96 -22.94 9.27
C LEU A 156 -10.43 -22.80 9.18
N LEU A 157 -9.86 -22.99 7.98
CA LEU A 157 -8.44 -22.76 7.69
C LEU A 157 -8.13 -21.27 7.66
N GLU A 158 -8.87 -20.46 6.89
CA GLU A 158 -8.62 -19.00 6.77
C GLU A 158 -8.79 -18.24 8.09
N GLN A 159 -9.62 -18.75 9.01
CA GLN A 159 -9.77 -18.21 10.37
C GLN A 159 -8.77 -18.79 11.39
N GLY A 160 -7.88 -19.71 10.98
CA GLY A 160 -6.86 -20.30 11.86
C GLY A 160 -7.44 -21.16 13.00
N LEU A 161 -8.64 -21.72 12.82
CA LEU A 161 -9.35 -22.45 13.87
C LEU A 161 -8.84 -23.89 14.03
N ILE A 162 -8.25 -24.47 12.98
CA ILE A 162 -7.66 -25.81 13.00
C ILE A 162 -6.20 -25.73 13.48
N ARG A 163 -5.86 -26.57 14.47
CA ARG A 163 -4.48 -26.70 14.97
C ARG A 163 -3.61 -27.45 13.96
N GLU A 164 -2.32 -27.13 13.91
CA GLU A 164 -1.35 -27.85 13.06
C GLU A 164 -1.40 -29.37 13.25
N SER A 165 -1.42 -29.83 14.51
CA SER A 165 -1.54 -31.25 14.86
C SER A 165 -2.82 -31.92 14.36
N ASP A 166 -3.92 -31.17 14.20
CA ASP A 166 -5.18 -31.66 13.63
C ASP A 166 -5.14 -31.67 12.10
N MET A 167 -4.48 -30.69 11.49
CA MET A 167 -4.24 -30.68 10.04
C MET A 167 -3.34 -31.85 9.63
N GLU A 168 -2.24 -32.09 10.34
CA GLU A 168 -1.32 -33.22 10.11
C GLU A 168 -2.00 -34.58 10.35
N SER A 169 -2.66 -34.78 11.49
CA SER A 169 -3.14 -36.11 11.89
C SER A 169 -4.53 -36.50 11.36
N LYS A 170 -5.33 -35.55 10.87
CA LYS A 170 -6.72 -35.81 10.43
C LYS A 170 -7.02 -35.31 9.03
N VAL A 171 -6.58 -34.10 8.67
CA VAL A 171 -6.89 -33.52 7.35
C VAL A 171 -5.96 -34.09 6.26
N CYS A 172 -4.65 -34.04 6.47
CA CYS A 172 -3.67 -34.46 5.47
C CYS A 172 -3.80 -35.93 5.00
N PRO A 173 -4.07 -36.93 5.86
CA PRO A 173 -4.23 -38.32 5.40
C PRO A 173 -5.37 -38.47 4.39
N VAL A 174 -6.52 -37.84 4.64
CA VAL A 174 -7.67 -37.92 3.72
C VAL A 174 -7.44 -37.10 2.44
N LEU A 175 -6.62 -36.04 2.48
CA LEU A 175 -6.17 -35.37 1.25
C LEU A 175 -5.17 -36.21 0.45
N LEU A 176 -4.34 -37.03 1.10
CA LEU A 176 -3.47 -37.99 0.40
C LEU A 176 -4.31 -39.10 -0.26
N ASP A 177 -5.23 -39.71 0.48
CA ASP A 177 -6.16 -40.73 -0.02
C ASP A 177 -6.99 -40.19 -1.22
N LEU A 178 -7.61 -39.01 -1.07
CA LEU A 178 -8.42 -38.38 -2.12
C LEU A 178 -7.62 -37.96 -3.36
N THR A 179 -6.30 -37.80 -3.26
CA THR A 179 -5.45 -37.42 -4.40
C THR A 179 -4.71 -38.59 -5.03
N GLU A 180 -4.94 -39.84 -4.59
CA GLU A 180 -4.34 -41.03 -5.19
C GLU A 180 -4.58 -41.14 -6.72
N PRO A 181 -3.73 -41.87 -7.47
CA PRO A 181 -3.97 -42.16 -8.88
C PRO A 181 -5.29 -42.92 -9.11
N THR A 182 -5.69 -43.73 -8.14
CA THR A 182 -6.90 -44.56 -8.06
C THR A 182 -8.15 -43.82 -7.59
N SER A 183 -8.02 -42.59 -7.09
CA SER A 183 -9.16 -41.76 -6.66
C SER A 183 -10.00 -41.30 -7.85
N ASP A 184 -11.26 -40.93 -7.57
CA ASP A 184 -12.19 -40.33 -8.53
C ASP A 184 -11.69 -38.94 -9.00
N ASP A 185 -12.10 -38.54 -10.20
CA ASP A 185 -11.67 -37.29 -10.80
C ASP A 185 -12.37 -36.07 -10.21
N ASP A 186 -13.63 -36.21 -9.76
CA ASP A 186 -14.36 -35.15 -9.06
C ASP A 186 -13.64 -34.76 -7.76
N TYR A 187 -13.37 -35.74 -6.88
CA TYR A 187 -12.76 -35.47 -5.58
C TYR A 187 -11.32 -34.98 -5.69
N LYS A 188 -10.56 -35.47 -6.68
CA LYS A 188 -9.12 -35.18 -6.78
C LYS A 188 -8.87 -33.68 -6.98
N ILE A 189 -9.62 -32.99 -7.85
CA ILE A 189 -9.38 -31.56 -8.11
C ILE A 189 -9.62 -30.73 -6.84
N GLU A 190 -10.71 -31.00 -6.15
CA GLU A 190 -11.12 -30.32 -4.92
C GLU A 190 -10.12 -30.58 -3.78
N ALA A 191 -9.65 -31.82 -3.62
CA ALA A 191 -8.64 -32.19 -2.63
C ALA A 191 -7.25 -31.56 -2.89
N VAL A 192 -6.83 -31.42 -4.15
CA VAL A 192 -5.56 -30.74 -4.49
C VAL A 192 -5.62 -29.25 -4.14
N ALA A 193 -6.75 -28.58 -4.37
CA ALA A 193 -6.91 -27.17 -3.99
C ALA A 193 -6.82 -26.96 -2.47
N ILE A 194 -7.45 -27.84 -1.68
CA ILE A 194 -7.35 -27.82 -0.22
C ILE A 194 -5.93 -28.15 0.25
N MET A 195 -5.24 -29.10 -0.39
CA MET A 195 -3.85 -29.44 -0.07
C MET A 195 -2.92 -28.23 -0.23
N CYS A 196 -3.05 -27.47 -1.31
CA CYS A 196 -2.29 -26.22 -1.49
C CYS A 196 -2.58 -25.22 -0.35
N LYS A 197 -3.86 -24.99 -0.01
CA LYS A 197 -4.24 -24.08 1.08
C LYS A 197 -3.65 -24.52 2.42
N VAL A 198 -3.76 -25.80 2.77
CA VAL A 198 -3.26 -26.38 4.04
C VAL A 198 -1.74 -26.25 4.16
N VAL A 199 -0.98 -26.36 3.06
CA VAL A 199 0.48 -26.24 3.07
C VAL A 199 0.96 -24.90 3.64
N THR A 200 0.24 -23.80 3.39
CA THR A 200 0.55 -22.48 3.98
C THR A 200 0.39 -22.39 5.51
N MET A 201 -0.14 -23.44 6.14
CA MET A 201 -0.49 -23.50 7.57
C MET A 201 0.24 -24.62 8.33
N LEU A 202 1.17 -25.32 7.68
CA LEU A 202 1.98 -26.40 8.26
C LEU A 202 3.45 -25.98 8.37
N SER A 203 4.17 -26.53 9.33
CA SER A 203 5.64 -26.43 9.38
C SER A 203 6.31 -27.11 8.17
N LYS A 204 7.49 -26.58 7.81
CA LYS A 204 8.33 -27.09 6.72
C LYS A 204 8.54 -28.61 6.81
N ASP A 205 8.88 -29.13 7.99
CA ASP A 205 9.17 -30.56 8.18
C ASP A 205 7.96 -31.43 7.83
N THR A 206 6.75 -31.01 8.21
CA THR A 206 5.51 -31.73 7.86
C THR A 206 5.24 -31.64 6.36
N VAL A 207 5.42 -30.49 5.72
CA VAL A 207 5.23 -30.36 4.26
C VAL A 207 6.23 -31.20 3.46
N GLU A 208 7.52 -31.18 3.83
CA GLU A 208 8.57 -31.96 3.15
C GLU A 208 8.37 -33.47 3.30
N ASN A 209 7.98 -33.96 4.49
CA ASN A 209 7.85 -35.39 4.75
C ASN A 209 6.49 -35.98 4.32
N LEU A 210 5.40 -35.21 4.37
CA LEU A 210 4.04 -35.73 4.16
C LEU A 210 3.43 -35.37 2.79
N LEU A 211 3.65 -34.16 2.28
CA LEU A 211 2.90 -33.63 1.13
C LEU A 211 3.75 -33.42 -0.13
N LEU A 212 5.04 -33.09 0.00
CA LEU A 212 5.91 -32.71 -1.11
C LEU A 212 6.00 -33.78 -2.21
N LEU A 213 6.12 -35.07 -1.85
CA LEU A 213 6.19 -36.15 -2.83
C LEU A 213 4.87 -36.32 -3.60
N ARG A 214 3.72 -36.26 -2.91
CA ARG A 214 2.39 -36.30 -3.53
C ARG A 214 2.22 -35.13 -4.50
N PHE A 215 2.61 -33.92 -4.10
CA PHE A 215 2.57 -32.74 -4.97
C PHE A 215 3.45 -32.89 -6.22
N CYS A 216 4.66 -33.46 -6.09
CA CYS A 216 5.53 -33.74 -7.23
C CYS A 216 4.91 -34.74 -8.23
N GLU A 217 4.10 -35.70 -7.77
CA GLU A 217 3.33 -36.59 -8.65
C GLU A 217 2.15 -35.88 -9.32
N LEU A 218 1.40 -35.08 -8.55
CA LEU A 218 0.24 -34.32 -9.04
C LEU A 218 0.62 -33.27 -10.10
N CYS A 219 1.80 -32.67 -9.99
CA CYS A 219 2.39 -31.82 -11.04
C CYS A 219 2.55 -32.56 -12.40
N SER A 220 2.53 -33.90 -12.40
CA SER A 220 2.61 -34.74 -13.59
C SER A 220 1.39 -35.63 -13.80
N ASP A 221 0.22 -35.30 -13.22
CA ASP A 221 -1.00 -36.09 -13.44
C ASP A 221 -1.37 -36.09 -14.94
N ALA A 222 -1.30 -37.28 -15.54
CA ALA A 222 -1.51 -37.48 -16.97
C ALA A 222 -2.99 -37.59 -17.36
N ARG A 223 -3.90 -37.73 -16.38
CA ARG A 223 -5.36 -37.86 -16.60
C ARG A 223 -6.05 -36.50 -16.51
N LEU A 224 -5.75 -35.72 -15.48
CA LEU A 224 -6.40 -34.41 -15.22
C LEU A 224 -5.45 -33.24 -15.44
N PHE A 225 -5.75 -32.42 -16.45
CA PHE A 225 -5.04 -31.15 -16.65
C PHE A 225 -5.43 -30.10 -15.60
N GLN A 226 -6.62 -30.19 -15.02
CA GLN A 226 -7.10 -29.32 -13.94
C GLN A 226 -6.21 -29.44 -12.71
N VAL A 227 -5.80 -30.66 -12.35
CA VAL A 227 -4.85 -30.92 -11.26
C VAL A 227 -3.52 -30.24 -11.52
N ARG A 228 -2.94 -30.40 -12.72
CA ARG A 228 -1.70 -29.73 -13.10
C ARG A 228 -1.83 -28.20 -13.12
N LYS A 229 -2.99 -27.66 -13.51
CA LYS A 229 -3.30 -26.21 -13.44
C LYS A 229 -3.32 -25.69 -12.00
N VAL A 230 -3.96 -26.41 -11.07
CA VAL A 230 -3.96 -26.05 -9.63
C VAL A 230 -2.55 -26.16 -9.06
N CYS A 231 -1.77 -27.19 -9.42
CA CYS A 231 -0.38 -27.32 -8.98
C CYS A 231 0.49 -26.17 -9.49
N ALA A 232 0.37 -25.79 -10.77
CA ALA A 232 1.12 -24.68 -11.36
C ALA A 232 0.81 -23.31 -10.72
N ALA A 233 -0.46 -23.05 -10.37
CA ALA A 233 -0.87 -21.81 -9.73
C ALA A 233 -0.27 -21.64 -8.32
N ASN A 234 -0.25 -22.71 -7.53
CA ASN A 234 0.23 -22.70 -6.14
C ASN A 234 1.71 -23.13 -6.01
N PHE A 235 2.42 -23.34 -7.12
CA PHE A 235 3.77 -23.92 -7.15
C PHE A 235 4.80 -23.11 -6.34
N GLY A 236 4.65 -21.78 -6.35
CA GLY A 236 5.52 -20.86 -5.59
C GLY A 236 5.39 -21.03 -4.08
N GLU A 237 4.21 -21.36 -3.56
CA GLU A 237 3.98 -21.54 -2.12
C GLU A 237 4.78 -22.74 -1.61
N PHE A 238 4.65 -23.90 -2.27
CA PHE A 238 5.47 -25.08 -1.99
C PHE A 238 6.97 -24.77 -2.01
N CYS A 239 7.46 -24.08 -3.05
CA CYS A 239 8.87 -23.70 -3.16
C CYS A 239 9.34 -22.83 -1.97
N SER A 240 8.51 -21.88 -1.53
CA SER A 240 8.85 -20.98 -0.42
C SER A 240 8.92 -21.68 0.94
N ILE A 241 8.08 -22.70 1.16
CA ILE A 241 7.95 -23.39 2.45
C ILE A 241 8.99 -24.50 2.61
N VAL A 242 9.29 -25.24 1.54
CA VAL A 242 10.38 -26.24 1.56
C VAL A 242 11.74 -25.57 1.39
N GLY A 243 11.81 -24.36 0.83
CA GLY A 243 13.05 -23.61 0.66
C GLY A 243 14.00 -24.24 -0.36
N GLN A 244 15.27 -23.81 -0.34
CA GLN A 244 16.16 -23.95 -1.49
C GLN A 244 16.50 -25.41 -1.88
N GLU A 245 16.98 -26.25 -0.94
CA GLU A 245 17.47 -27.60 -1.31
C GLU A 245 16.36 -28.46 -1.92
N ALA A 246 15.21 -28.56 -1.25
CA ALA A 246 14.07 -29.33 -1.73
C ALA A 246 13.49 -28.74 -3.04
N THR A 247 13.46 -27.41 -3.19
CA THR A 247 13.06 -26.75 -4.45
C THR A 247 13.98 -27.15 -5.60
N GLU A 248 15.30 -27.00 -5.45
CA GLU A 248 16.27 -27.27 -6.53
C GLU A 248 16.39 -28.75 -6.89
N LYS A 249 16.11 -29.64 -5.93
CA LYS A 249 16.28 -31.10 -6.02
C LYS A 249 15.04 -31.85 -6.50
N LEU A 250 13.84 -31.41 -6.08
CA LEU A 250 12.58 -32.14 -6.29
C LEU A 250 11.57 -31.34 -7.12
N LEU A 251 11.37 -30.06 -6.82
CA LEU A 251 10.37 -29.23 -7.52
C LEU A 251 10.86 -28.74 -8.88
N MET A 252 12.12 -28.29 -9.00
CA MET A 252 12.62 -27.69 -10.25
C MET A 252 12.38 -28.55 -11.50
N PRO A 253 12.61 -29.89 -11.53
CA PRO A 253 12.24 -30.73 -12.67
C PRO A 253 10.75 -30.63 -13.05
N LYS A 254 9.86 -30.60 -12.06
CA LYS A 254 8.40 -30.45 -12.25
C LYS A 254 8.02 -29.08 -12.75
N PHE A 255 8.77 -28.05 -12.37
CA PHE A 255 8.58 -26.71 -12.92
C PHE A 255 8.95 -26.62 -14.41
N PHE A 256 10.00 -27.34 -14.85
CA PHE A 256 10.31 -27.47 -16.29
C PHE A 256 9.21 -28.20 -17.05
N ASP A 257 8.68 -29.30 -16.50
CA ASP A 257 7.56 -30.05 -17.09
C ASP A 257 6.32 -29.14 -17.27
N LEU A 258 5.92 -28.41 -16.22
CA LEU A 258 4.75 -27.52 -16.22
C LEU A 258 4.93 -26.28 -17.11
N CYS A 259 6.12 -25.67 -17.12
CA CYS A 259 6.45 -24.58 -18.06
C CYS A 259 6.48 -25.05 -19.53
N SER A 260 6.56 -26.36 -19.78
CA SER A 260 6.56 -26.97 -21.11
C SER A 260 5.23 -27.67 -21.45
N ASP A 261 4.20 -27.55 -20.60
CA ASP A 261 2.94 -28.28 -20.77
C ASP A 261 2.25 -27.90 -22.09
N SER A 262 1.66 -28.89 -22.76
CA SER A 262 0.72 -28.72 -23.87
C SER A 262 -0.26 -27.55 -23.74
N LEU A 263 -0.85 -27.34 -22.55
CA LEU A 263 -1.89 -26.34 -22.32
C LEU A 263 -1.31 -25.00 -21.89
N TRP A 264 -1.61 -23.96 -22.69
CA TRP A 264 -1.17 -22.59 -22.41
C TRP A 264 -1.61 -22.07 -21.04
N GLY A 265 -2.76 -22.51 -20.52
CA GLY A 265 -3.26 -22.09 -19.20
C GLY A 265 -2.40 -22.57 -18.03
N ILE A 266 -1.64 -23.66 -18.20
CA ILE A 266 -0.69 -24.18 -17.20
C ILE A 266 0.62 -23.40 -17.30
N ARG A 267 1.14 -23.18 -18.52
CA ARG A 267 2.34 -22.36 -18.76
C ARG A 267 2.15 -20.91 -18.31
N LYS A 268 0.93 -20.35 -18.48
CA LYS A 268 0.54 -19.02 -17.97
C LYS A 268 0.67 -18.95 -16.45
N ALA A 269 0.07 -19.90 -15.72
CA ALA A 269 0.17 -19.96 -14.26
C ALA A 269 1.63 -20.06 -13.77
N CYS A 270 2.48 -20.80 -14.50
CA CYS A 270 3.92 -20.88 -14.19
C CYS A 270 4.64 -19.53 -14.39
N ALA A 271 4.27 -18.75 -15.42
CA ALA A 271 4.81 -17.40 -15.63
C ALA A 271 4.37 -16.40 -14.55
N GLU A 272 3.19 -16.61 -13.95
CA GLU A 272 2.63 -15.78 -12.88
C GLU A 272 3.31 -16.04 -11.52
N CYS A 273 3.56 -17.32 -11.16
CA CYS A 273 4.24 -17.68 -9.91
C CYS A 273 5.79 -17.63 -9.98
N PHE A 274 6.36 -17.41 -11.17
CA PHE A 274 7.80 -17.56 -11.48
C PHE A 274 8.75 -16.78 -10.55
N MET A 275 8.35 -15.59 -10.08
CA MET A 275 9.14 -14.76 -9.17
C MET A 275 9.34 -15.44 -7.80
N VAL A 276 8.32 -16.12 -7.28
CA VAL A 276 8.40 -16.84 -5.99
C VAL A 276 9.29 -18.08 -6.11
N VAL A 277 9.15 -18.83 -7.21
CA VAL A 277 10.03 -19.95 -7.54
C VAL A 277 11.48 -19.49 -7.68
N SER A 278 11.72 -18.36 -8.36
CA SER A 278 13.05 -17.77 -8.50
C SER A 278 13.68 -17.43 -7.15
N ASN A 279 12.94 -16.78 -6.25
CA ASN A 279 13.43 -16.44 -4.90
C ASN A 279 13.79 -17.70 -4.08
N SER A 280 13.12 -18.83 -4.34
CA SER A 280 13.36 -20.13 -3.69
C SER A 280 14.51 -20.95 -4.31
N THR A 281 15.35 -20.35 -5.17
CA THR A 281 16.52 -21.01 -5.79
C THR A 281 17.81 -20.23 -5.60
N SER A 282 18.96 -20.88 -5.77
CA SER A 282 20.27 -20.24 -5.75
C SER A 282 20.42 -19.23 -6.90
N PRO A 283 21.27 -18.18 -6.74
CA PRO A 283 21.62 -17.28 -7.83
C PRO A 283 22.21 -17.99 -9.06
N GLU A 284 22.85 -19.17 -8.87
CA GLU A 284 23.36 -19.99 -9.97
C GLU A 284 22.23 -20.65 -10.76
N VAL A 285 21.27 -21.34 -10.11
CA VAL A 285 20.10 -21.93 -10.77
C VAL A 285 19.23 -20.86 -11.42
N ARG A 286 19.05 -19.72 -10.75
CA ARG A 286 18.37 -18.53 -11.27
C ARG A 286 18.97 -18.06 -12.60
N ARG A 287 20.30 -17.89 -12.66
CA ARG A 287 21.02 -17.45 -13.86
C ARG A 287 21.11 -18.51 -14.95
N THR A 288 21.42 -19.75 -14.60
CA THR A 288 21.77 -20.80 -15.57
C THR A 288 20.57 -21.61 -16.07
N LYS A 289 19.51 -21.77 -15.26
CA LYS A 289 18.36 -22.65 -15.58
C LYS A 289 17.03 -21.89 -15.70
N LEU A 290 16.72 -21.00 -14.77
CA LEU A 290 15.47 -20.23 -14.81
C LEU A 290 15.48 -19.12 -15.86
N SER A 291 16.63 -18.51 -16.14
CA SER A 291 16.70 -17.41 -17.13
C SER A 291 16.36 -17.86 -18.56
N PRO A 292 16.93 -18.96 -19.10
CA PRO A 292 16.50 -19.49 -20.39
C PRO A 292 15.03 -19.95 -20.41
N LEU A 293 14.54 -20.50 -19.29
CA LEU A 293 13.15 -20.92 -19.16
C LEU A 293 12.19 -19.73 -19.28
N PHE A 294 12.46 -18.63 -18.59
CA PHE A 294 11.62 -17.44 -18.67
C PHE A 294 11.64 -16.80 -20.07
N ILE A 295 12.79 -16.81 -20.75
CA ILE A 295 12.91 -16.35 -22.14
C ILE A 295 12.06 -17.22 -23.08
N SER A 296 11.92 -18.53 -22.82
CA SER A 296 11.01 -19.39 -23.58
C SER A 296 9.53 -19.05 -23.36
N LEU A 297 9.13 -18.64 -22.14
CA LEU A 297 7.77 -18.18 -21.83
C LEU A 297 7.45 -16.80 -22.45
N ILE A 298 8.44 -15.89 -22.49
CA ILE A 298 8.37 -14.63 -23.25
C ILE A 298 8.19 -14.90 -24.77
N SER A 299 8.78 -15.99 -25.25
CA SER A 299 8.75 -16.41 -26.66
C SER A 299 7.65 -17.44 -26.98
N ASP A 300 6.71 -17.65 -26.05
CA ASP A 300 5.66 -18.68 -26.18
C ASP A 300 4.74 -18.42 -27.38
N GLN A 301 4.21 -19.48 -27.98
CA GLN A 301 3.28 -19.35 -29.12
C GLN A 301 1.94 -18.71 -28.71
N SER A 302 1.48 -18.94 -27.48
CA SER A 302 0.25 -18.36 -26.92
C SER A 302 0.47 -16.93 -26.45
N ARG A 303 -0.35 -16.01 -26.98
CA ARG A 303 -0.38 -14.59 -26.57
C ARG A 303 -0.53 -14.45 -25.05
N TRP A 304 -1.40 -15.24 -24.44
CA TRP A 304 -1.71 -15.19 -23.01
C TRP A 304 -0.53 -15.58 -22.11
N VAL A 305 0.35 -16.47 -22.58
CA VAL A 305 1.59 -16.86 -21.86
C VAL A 305 2.63 -15.75 -22.00
N ARG A 306 2.84 -15.21 -23.21
CA ARG A 306 3.73 -14.06 -23.43
C ARG A 306 3.31 -12.85 -22.59
N GLN A 307 2.01 -12.56 -22.53
CA GLN A 307 1.45 -11.47 -21.73
C GLN A 307 1.79 -11.64 -20.24
N ALA A 308 1.47 -12.79 -19.64
CA ALA A 308 1.81 -13.08 -18.25
C ALA A 308 3.34 -13.04 -17.99
N ALA A 309 4.15 -13.53 -18.94
CA ALA A 309 5.61 -13.47 -18.84
C ALA A 309 6.13 -12.02 -18.88
N PHE A 310 5.62 -11.15 -19.76
CA PHE A 310 6.00 -9.72 -19.78
C PHE A 310 5.50 -8.97 -18.53
N GLN A 311 4.29 -9.25 -18.06
CA GLN A 311 3.76 -8.72 -16.79
C GLN A 311 4.60 -9.15 -15.57
N SER A 312 5.26 -10.30 -15.65
CA SER A 312 6.15 -10.83 -14.60
C SER A 312 7.65 -10.56 -14.84
N LEU A 313 8.06 -10.00 -15.98
CA LEU A 313 9.48 -9.88 -16.36
C LEU A 313 10.27 -8.99 -15.40
N GLY A 314 9.80 -7.77 -15.14
CA GLY A 314 10.42 -6.89 -14.14
C GLY A 314 10.47 -7.55 -12.75
N ARG A 315 9.43 -8.32 -12.38
CA ARG A 315 9.36 -9.07 -11.13
C ARG A 315 10.41 -10.18 -11.05
N PHE A 316 10.62 -10.93 -12.13
CA PHE A 316 11.67 -11.94 -12.20
C PHE A 316 13.06 -11.29 -12.19
N ILE A 317 13.25 -10.16 -12.88
CA ILE A 317 14.53 -9.43 -12.89
C ILE A 317 14.94 -8.99 -11.48
N SER A 318 14.03 -8.51 -10.63
CA SER A 318 14.43 -8.07 -9.28
C SER A 318 14.96 -9.19 -8.37
N THR A 319 14.63 -10.44 -8.66
CA THR A 319 15.21 -11.58 -7.94
C THR A 319 16.72 -11.74 -8.14
N PHE A 320 17.34 -10.99 -9.06
CA PHE A 320 18.80 -10.94 -9.22
C PHE A 320 19.49 -9.88 -8.33
N ALA A 321 18.74 -9.04 -7.60
CA ALA A 321 19.32 -8.02 -6.74
C ALA A 321 20.17 -8.64 -5.63
N ASN A 322 21.38 -8.11 -5.42
CA ASN A 322 22.30 -8.62 -4.41
C ASN A 322 21.91 -8.09 -3.01
N PRO A 323 21.59 -8.95 -2.02
CA PRO A 323 21.27 -8.54 -0.64
C PRO A 323 22.33 -7.61 -0.02
N SER A 324 23.61 -7.81 -0.35
CA SER A 324 24.73 -7.01 0.17
C SER A 324 24.80 -5.59 -0.37
N SER A 325 24.12 -5.27 -1.48
CA SER A 325 24.09 -3.91 -2.06
C SER A 325 22.73 -3.22 -1.91
N THR A 326 21.67 -3.95 -1.53
CA THR A 326 20.34 -3.39 -1.27
C THR A 326 20.01 -3.26 0.22
N GLY A 327 20.78 -3.90 1.11
CA GLY A 327 20.50 -3.93 2.56
C GLY A 327 19.39 -4.92 2.96
N LEU A 328 18.85 -5.68 2.00
CA LEU A 328 17.67 -6.53 2.19
C LEU A 328 18.07 -7.99 2.50
N HIS A 329 18.20 -8.32 3.78
CA HIS A 329 18.50 -9.70 4.22
C HIS A 329 17.26 -10.60 4.20
N PHE A 330 17.24 -11.60 3.32
CA PHE A 330 16.29 -12.70 3.35
C PHE A 330 16.71 -13.74 4.41
N LYS A 331 15.74 -14.29 5.15
CA LYS A 331 15.96 -15.47 6.00
C LYS A 331 15.80 -16.78 5.19
N GLU A 332 16.15 -17.89 5.82
CA GLU A 332 15.91 -19.26 5.33
C GLU A 332 14.42 -19.62 5.17
N ASP A 333 13.51 -18.83 5.75
CA ASP A 333 12.04 -18.94 5.62
C ASP A 333 11.45 -18.01 4.51
N GLY A 334 12.29 -17.33 3.72
CA GLY A 334 11.87 -16.38 2.67
C GLY A 334 11.34 -15.03 3.16
N THR A 335 11.09 -14.86 4.46
CA THR A 335 10.73 -13.56 5.05
C THR A 335 11.95 -12.62 5.06
N LEU A 336 11.70 -11.31 5.06
CA LEU A 336 12.78 -10.34 5.19
C LEU A 336 13.13 -10.14 6.67
N ARG A 337 14.40 -9.93 6.97
CA ARG A 337 14.84 -9.31 8.20
C ARG A 337 15.18 -7.84 7.92
N GLU A 338 14.33 -6.96 8.40
CA GLU A 338 14.67 -5.57 8.63
C GLU A 338 15.72 -5.53 9.76
N THR A 339 16.95 -5.11 9.47
CA THR A 339 18.02 -5.05 10.46
C THR A 339 17.97 -3.73 11.23
N ALA A 340 17.05 -3.66 12.20
CA ALA A 340 17.12 -2.65 13.25
C ALA A 340 18.47 -2.74 13.99
N LYS A 341 19.40 -1.83 13.68
CA LYS A 341 20.62 -1.59 14.46
C LYS A 341 20.18 -1.14 15.86
N CYS A 342 20.20 -2.03 16.85
CA CYS A 342 19.79 -1.68 18.20
C CYS A 342 20.80 -0.70 18.82
N LEU A 343 20.38 0.54 19.05
CA LEU A 343 21.16 1.59 19.71
C LEU A 343 21.40 1.24 21.18
N SER A 344 22.46 0.47 21.45
CA SER A 344 22.80 0.00 22.80
C SER A 344 24.31 -0.10 23.05
N ASP A 345 25.10 0.84 22.51
CA ASP A 345 26.55 0.88 22.78
C ASP A 345 27.13 2.31 22.82
N ARG A 346 26.91 3.03 23.95
CA ARG A 346 27.85 3.99 24.59
C ARG A 346 27.23 4.80 25.74
N CYS A 347 27.45 4.34 26.97
CA CYS A 347 27.65 5.14 28.20
C CYS A 347 28.07 4.16 29.32
N GLU A 348 29.12 4.33 30.11
CA GLU A 348 30.11 5.43 30.22
C GLU A 348 31.53 4.83 30.46
N GLN A 349 32.60 5.58 30.15
CA GLN A 349 33.93 5.32 30.70
C GLN A 349 34.66 6.62 31.06
N LEU A 350 34.79 6.89 32.37
CA LEU A 350 35.82 7.73 32.98
C LEU A 350 36.23 7.09 34.34
N PRO A 351 37.44 7.35 34.87
CA PRO A 351 38.27 6.22 35.31
C PRO A 351 38.66 6.22 36.79
N CYS A 352 38.88 5.01 37.33
CA CYS A 352 39.56 4.76 38.60
C CYS A 352 40.60 3.64 38.45
N ASN A 353 41.69 3.73 39.19
CA ASN A 353 42.83 2.82 39.15
C ASN A 353 42.74 1.67 40.18
N ASP A 354 43.73 0.78 40.06
CA ASP A 354 44.23 -0.18 41.05
C ASP A 354 43.46 -1.50 41.25
N ALA A 355 44.26 -2.54 41.41
CA ALA A 355 43.91 -3.96 41.49
C ALA A 355 44.53 -4.54 42.80
N PRO A 356 44.71 -5.86 43.02
CA PRO A 356 44.29 -7.05 42.26
C PRO A 356 43.72 -8.22 43.13
N VAL A 357 43.67 -9.43 42.54
CA VAL A 357 43.83 -10.77 43.18
C VAL A 357 42.57 -11.63 43.49
N ASN A 358 42.61 -12.86 42.92
CA ASN A 358 41.93 -14.13 43.28
C ASN A 358 40.39 -14.31 43.10
N ASP A 359 39.86 -15.53 42.96
CA ASP A 359 40.35 -16.80 42.34
C ASP A 359 39.19 -17.85 42.30
N SER A 360 39.35 -18.92 41.52
CA SER A 360 38.75 -20.28 41.69
C SER A 360 37.23 -20.53 41.55
N LYS A 361 36.90 -21.39 40.55
CA LYS A 361 36.05 -22.63 40.62
C LYS A 361 34.56 -22.53 41.02
N SER A 362 33.58 -23.02 40.24
CA SER A 362 33.26 -24.39 39.76
C SER A 362 32.35 -25.22 40.70
N GLU A 363 31.40 -25.96 40.09
CA GLU A 363 30.67 -27.15 40.60
C GLU A 363 29.52 -27.04 41.65
N SER A 364 28.28 -26.92 41.12
CA SER A 364 27.23 -27.97 41.11
C SER A 364 26.50 -28.50 42.38
N ILE A 365 25.19 -28.78 42.16
CA ILE A 365 24.31 -29.81 42.79
C ILE A 365 23.57 -29.51 44.13
N GLN A 366 22.24 -29.46 43.97
CA GLN A 366 21.11 -29.91 44.83
C GLN A 366 21.36 -30.44 46.27
N THR A 367 20.48 -30.07 47.22
CA THR A 367 19.70 -31.08 47.99
C THR A 367 18.43 -30.56 48.70
N GLU A 368 17.46 -31.47 48.73
CA GLU A 368 16.14 -31.55 49.38
C GLU A 368 15.90 -30.94 50.78
N ARG A 369 14.60 -30.66 51.08
CA ARG A 369 13.89 -31.33 52.21
C ARG A 369 12.36 -31.28 52.15
N LEU A 370 11.75 -32.44 52.42
CA LEU A 370 10.34 -32.71 52.79
C LEU A 370 10.31 -33.15 54.29
N PRO A 371 9.19 -33.59 54.92
CA PRO A 371 7.77 -33.69 54.51
C PRO A 371 6.76 -33.09 55.52
N HIS A 372 5.42 -33.19 55.28
CA HIS A 372 4.48 -33.99 56.10
C HIS A 372 2.95 -33.77 55.82
N THR A 373 2.32 -34.81 55.25
CA THR A 373 0.99 -35.40 55.59
C THR A 373 -0.23 -34.57 56.06
N SER A 374 -1.22 -34.47 55.15
CA SER A 374 -2.62 -34.99 55.26
C SER A 374 -3.73 -34.33 56.09
N LEU A 375 -4.90 -34.21 55.42
CA LEU A 375 -6.32 -34.16 55.88
C LEU A 375 -6.91 -32.83 56.42
N SER A 376 -8.12 -32.54 55.94
CA SER A 376 -9.03 -31.45 56.35
C SER A 376 -10.01 -31.90 57.45
N PRO A 377 -10.73 -30.96 58.09
CA PRO A 377 -12.17 -30.84 57.77
C PRO A 377 -12.73 -29.39 57.81
N ASP A 378 -13.99 -29.22 57.41
CA ASP A 378 -14.74 -27.96 57.52
C ASP A 378 -15.08 -27.57 58.97
N CYS A 379 -15.17 -26.26 59.24
CA CYS A 379 -16.30 -25.66 59.96
C CYS A 379 -16.32 -24.12 59.87
N THR A 380 -17.44 -23.50 60.27
CA THR A 380 -17.79 -22.09 60.00
C THR A 380 -17.56 -21.09 61.16
N SER A 381 -17.53 -19.81 60.79
CA SER A 381 -18.10 -18.63 61.51
C SER A 381 -17.54 -18.15 62.87
N SER A 382 -16.87 -16.98 62.84
CA SER A 382 -17.13 -15.79 63.70
C SER A 382 -16.30 -14.61 63.17
N SER A 383 -16.85 -13.50 62.64
CA SER A 383 -17.67 -12.46 63.29
C SER A 383 -16.88 -11.50 64.19
N ASP A 384 -16.64 -10.28 63.71
CA ASP A 384 -16.91 -8.97 64.37
C ASP A 384 -16.12 -7.84 63.66
N GLN A 385 -16.54 -6.58 63.58
CA GLN A 385 -17.83 -5.86 63.65
C GLN A 385 -17.46 -4.36 63.63
N ALA A 386 -18.08 -3.54 62.76
CA ALA A 386 -18.50 -2.15 63.01
C ALA A 386 -18.72 -1.35 61.70
N LEU A 387 -19.74 -0.51 61.55
CA LEU A 387 -21.12 -0.53 62.08
C LEU A 387 -21.96 0.44 61.21
N ARG A 388 -23.25 0.13 60.98
CA ARG A 388 -24.24 1.04 60.36
C ARG A 388 -25.49 1.07 61.23
N ILE A 389 -26.27 2.15 61.12
CA ILE A 389 -27.65 2.29 61.60
C ILE A 389 -28.40 3.00 60.45
N ASP A 390 -29.35 2.36 59.74
CA ASP A 390 -30.78 2.11 60.06
C ASP A 390 -31.66 3.39 60.08
N GLY A 391 -32.86 3.44 59.49
CA GLY A 391 -33.60 2.41 58.73
C GLY A 391 -35.05 2.82 58.38
N ASN A 392 -35.91 1.83 58.11
CA ASN A 392 -37.39 1.85 57.88
C ASN A 392 -37.97 2.02 56.44
N LYS A 393 -38.70 0.97 55.98
CA LYS A 393 -40.14 0.91 55.56
C LYS A 393 -40.69 1.82 54.43
N ALA A 394 -41.78 1.47 53.71
CA ALA A 394 -42.50 0.20 53.39
C ALA A 394 -43.68 0.54 52.41
N ASN A 395 -44.39 -0.48 51.90
CA ASN A 395 -45.65 -0.39 51.10
C ASN A 395 -45.49 0.27 49.70
N GLU A 396 -46.42 0.24 48.74
CA GLU A 396 -47.45 -0.70 48.21
C GLU A 396 -47.86 -0.16 46.81
N ASP A 397 -48.55 -0.95 45.97
CA ASP A 397 -49.56 -0.58 44.93
C ASP A 397 -49.46 0.76 44.12
N ALA A 398 -49.65 0.81 42.78
CA ALA A 398 -50.15 -0.19 41.82
C ALA A 398 -49.77 0.13 40.35
N SER A 399 -50.01 -0.87 39.48
CA SER A 399 -50.05 -0.85 38.00
C SER A 399 -51.24 -0.01 37.44
N PRO A 400 -51.55 0.10 36.11
CA PRO A 400 -51.25 -0.78 34.95
C PRO A 400 -50.67 0.00 33.72
N SER A 401 -50.53 -0.48 32.47
CA SER A 401 -50.87 -1.73 31.73
C SER A 401 -49.88 -1.85 30.53
N PHE A 402 -49.29 -2.99 30.17
CA PHE A 402 -49.86 -4.17 29.45
C PHE A 402 -50.07 -3.99 27.93
N VAL A 403 -49.26 -4.73 27.12
CA VAL A 403 -49.39 -5.01 25.66
C VAL A 403 -49.27 -3.77 24.73
N GLY A 404 -48.63 -3.81 23.56
CA GLY A 404 -48.20 -4.92 22.69
C GLY A 404 -48.86 -4.77 21.30
N ILE A 405 -48.66 -5.73 20.36
CA ILE A 405 -49.00 -5.64 18.92
C ILE A 405 -47.97 -4.75 18.17
N THR A 406 -47.10 -5.18 17.26
CA THR A 406 -47.11 -6.13 16.11
C THR A 406 -47.80 -5.65 14.82
N ARG A 407 -46.95 -5.36 13.82
CA ARG A 407 -47.07 -5.82 12.42
C ARG A 407 -47.90 -4.99 11.41
N ASP A 408 -47.20 -4.69 10.31
CA ASP A 408 -47.54 -4.45 8.90
C ASP A 408 -48.62 -3.45 8.42
N CYS A 409 -48.16 -2.64 7.45
CA CYS A 409 -48.78 -2.31 6.16
C CYS A 409 -50.28 -1.97 6.03
N LEU A 410 -50.54 -0.84 5.37
CA LEU A 410 -51.66 -0.73 4.43
C LEU A 410 -51.28 0.23 3.28
N GLU A 411 -51.59 -0.19 2.05
CA GLU A 411 -51.35 0.57 0.82
C GLU A 411 -52.36 1.73 0.66
N SER A 412 -52.01 2.74 -0.14
CA SER A 412 -53.02 3.55 -0.83
C SER A 412 -52.48 4.07 -2.17
N GLN A 413 -53.34 4.06 -3.20
CA GLN A 413 -52.97 4.28 -4.59
C GLN A 413 -53.03 5.76 -5.00
N GLY A 414 -52.14 6.19 -5.91
CA GLY A 414 -52.17 7.51 -6.56
C GLY A 414 -51.48 7.45 -7.94
N GLN A 415 -52.15 7.92 -9.00
CA GLN A 415 -51.78 7.63 -10.40
C GLN A 415 -51.03 8.77 -11.13
N ASN A 416 -50.34 8.39 -12.22
CA ASN A 416 -49.92 9.20 -13.38
C ASN A 416 -48.82 10.28 -13.13
N CYS A 417 -47.68 10.31 -13.84
CA CYS A 417 -47.56 10.36 -15.30
C CYS A 417 -46.11 10.18 -15.82
N SER A 418 -45.98 9.61 -17.03
CA SER A 418 -45.00 9.90 -18.11
C SER A 418 -43.52 10.21 -17.78
N ALA A 419 -42.64 9.26 -18.11
CA ALA A 419 -41.20 9.51 -18.29
C ALA A 419 -40.82 9.76 -19.77
N PRO A 420 -39.77 10.55 -20.06
CA PRO A 420 -38.90 10.38 -21.22
C PRO A 420 -37.62 9.63 -20.85
N ILE A 421 -37.01 8.96 -21.83
CA ILE A 421 -35.81 8.12 -21.65
C ILE A 421 -34.55 8.99 -21.51
N ALA A 422 -33.66 8.62 -20.58
CA ALA A 422 -32.28 9.06 -20.53
C ALA A 422 -31.37 7.82 -20.37
N THR A 423 -30.26 7.78 -21.12
CA THR A 423 -29.20 6.77 -21.00
C THR A 423 -28.28 7.11 -19.83
N ASP A 424 -27.91 6.11 -19.02
CA ASP A 424 -27.16 6.32 -17.77
C ASP A 424 -25.65 6.07 -17.99
N ASP A 425 -24.90 7.15 -18.24
CA ASP A 425 -23.42 7.12 -18.36
C ASP A 425 -22.77 6.86 -16.98
N ARG A 426 -22.70 5.59 -16.55
CA ARG A 426 -22.30 5.20 -15.18
C ARG A 426 -21.05 4.32 -15.01
N GLU A 427 -20.35 3.97 -16.07
CA GLU A 427 -19.17 3.07 -15.99
C GLU A 427 -17.80 3.80 -15.97
N LEU A 428 -17.77 5.13 -16.08
CA LEU A 428 -16.53 5.92 -16.21
C LEU A 428 -16.06 6.62 -14.93
N GLN A 429 -16.31 6.04 -13.74
CA GLN A 429 -15.95 6.68 -12.47
C GLN A 429 -15.65 5.75 -11.28
N GLN A 430 -14.92 4.64 -11.52
CA GLN A 430 -14.09 4.03 -10.49
C GLN A 430 -12.65 4.58 -10.58
N VAL A 431 -12.14 5.10 -9.46
CA VAL A 431 -10.75 5.56 -9.34
C VAL A 431 -9.88 4.36 -9.00
N ASP A 432 -9.22 3.81 -10.01
CA ASP A 432 -8.28 2.70 -9.88
C ASP A 432 -6.92 3.21 -9.37
N ASP A 433 -6.80 3.36 -8.05
CA ASP A 433 -5.55 3.69 -7.35
C ASP A 433 -4.61 2.47 -7.22
N THR A 434 -4.37 1.76 -8.32
CA THR A 434 -3.39 0.65 -8.41
C THR A 434 -1.92 1.11 -8.42
N TYR A 435 -1.55 2.01 -7.50
CA TYR A 435 -0.22 1.97 -6.88
C TYR A 435 -0.32 1.30 -5.50
N ASN A 436 -0.55 -0.01 -5.50
CA ASN A 436 -0.53 -0.80 -4.28
C ASN A 436 0.92 -1.20 -3.95
N SER A 437 1.52 -0.51 -2.98
CA SER A 437 2.88 -0.74 -2.49
C SER A 437 3.16 -2.22 -2.19
N PHE A 438 2.19 -2.95 -1.62
CA PHE A 438 2.32 -4.38 -1.27
C PHE A 438 2.66 -5.32 -2.45
N HIS A 439 2.43 -4.91 -3.70
CA HIS A 439 2.76 -5.75 -4.85
C HIS A 439 4.22 -5.67 -5.29
N TYR A 440 5.06 -4.84 -4.65
CA TYR A 440 6.49 -4.80 -4.96
C TYR A 440 7.43 -4.38 -3.81
N TRP A 441 6.97 -3.53 -2.90
CA TRP A 441 7.80 -2.99 -1.82
C TRP A 441 7.44 -3.58 -0.47
N ARG A 442 8.46 -3.68 0.40
CA ARG A 442 8.29 -4.00 1.83
C ARG A 442 8.32 -2.68 2.62
N SER A 443 8.16 -2.75 3.94
CA SER A 443 8.24 -1.62 4.88
C SER A 443 9.46 -0.70 4.60
N PRO A 444 9.37 0.60 4.92
CA PRO A 444 10.20 1.64 4.31
C PRO A 444 11.70 1.44 4.50
N LEU A 445 12.47 1.90 3.51
CA LEU A 445 13.93 1.85 3.54
C LEU A 445 14.47 2.56 4.81
N PRO A 446 15.48 1.98 5.49
CA PRO A 446 16.01 2.55 6.71
C PRO A 446 16.66 3.92 6.46
N ASP A 447 16.52 4.83 7.43
CA ASP A 447 17.10 6.18 7.35
C ASP A 447 18.64 6.12 7.34
N ILE A 448 19.21 6.33 6.15
CA ILE A 448 20.66 6.34 5.92
C ILE A 448 21.33 7.68 6.29
N SER A 449 20.60 8.68 6.80
CA SER A 449 21.15 9.99 7.15
C SER A 449 22.32 9.91 8.13
N GLN A 450 22.26 9.00 9.12
CA GLN A 450 23.34 8.81 10.09
C GLN A 450 24.54 8.01 9.53
N ASP A 451 24.32 7.06 8.61
CA ASP A 451 25.43 6.34 7.97
C ASP A 451 26.22 7.27 7.00
N LEU A 452 25.57 8.32 6.46
CA LEU A 452 26.22 9.40 5.71
C LEU A 452 27.13 10.28 6.58
N GLU A 453 26.73 10.65 7.80
CA GLU A 453 27.59 11.40 8.74
C GLU A 453 28.79 10.56 9.22
N LEU A 454 28.60 9.25 9.43
CA LEU A 454 29.69 8.34 9.79
C LEU A 454 30.73 8.23 8.67
N LEU A 455 30.31 8.14 7.39
CA LEU A 455 31.21 8.12 6.25
C LEU A 455 32.01 9.43 6.06
N GLN A 456 31.50 10.58 6.50
CA GLN A 456 32.27 11.83 6.49
C GLN A 456 33.40 11.82 7.53
N ASN A 457 33.24 11.10 8.64
CA ASN A 457 34.21 11.08 9.74
C ASN A 457 35.44 10.18 9.50
N GLU A 458 35.32 9.10 8.70
CA GLU A 458 36.47 8.21 8.43
C GLU A 458 37.49 8.76 7.41
N VAL A 459 37.21 9.88 6.74
CA VAL A 459 38.12 10.48 5.73
C VAL A 459 39.27 11.29 6.37
N HIS A 460 39.20 11.60 7.66
CA HIS A 460 40.14 12.48 8.36
C HIS A 460 41.52 11.87 8.71
N HIS A 461 42.22 11.25 7.74
CA HIS A 461 43.62 10.82 7.96
C HIS A 461 44.58 10.84 6.74
N MET A 462 44.47 11.84 5.85
CA MET A 462 45.57 12.25 4.93
C MET A 462 45.77 13.78 4.92
N PRO A 463 46.98 14.29 4.61
CA PRO A 463 47.34 15.70 4.85
C PRO A 463 46.79 16.70 3.81
N SER A 464 46.53 17.92 4.25
CA SER A 464 45.99 19.03 3.44
C SER A 464 46.91 19.48 2.31
N LEU A 465 46.29 19.89 1.19
CA LEU A 465 46.81 20.86 0.23
C LEU A 465 45.71 21.91 -0.02
N ASP A 466 46.02 23.18 0.22
CA ASP A 466 45.02 24.25 0.24
C ASP A 466 44.48 24.60 -1.17
N ALA A 467 43.15 24.74 -1.29
CA ALA A 467 42.50 25.14 -2.52
C ALA A 467 42.60 26.66 -2.76
N GLN A 468 43.57 27.10 -3.57
CA GLN A 468 43.77 28.51 -3.94
C GLN A 468 43.23 28.85 -5.35
N GLY A 469 41.97 29.26 -5.42
CA GLY A 469 41.42 30.09 -6.51
C GLY A 469 41.39 29.48 -7.93
N PRO A 470 41.03 30.29 -8.95
CA PRO A 470 41.15 29.89 -10.35
C PRO A 470 42.62 29.84 -10.78
N ALA A 471 42.97 28.88 -11.64
CA ALA A 471 44.35 28.64 -12.05
C ALA A 471 44.92 29.82 -12.86
N THR A 472 46.05 30.37 -12.40
CA THR A 472 46.73 31.49 -13.07
C THR A 472 47.31 31.07 -14.43
N SER A 473 47.42 32.04 -15.36
CA SER A 473 48.08 31.84 -16.67
C SER A 473 49.47 31.17 -16.55
N SER A 474 50.22 31.46 -15.46
CA SER A 474 51.54 30.86 -15.19
C SER A 474 51.51 29.36 -14.86
N GLN A 475 50.40 28.85 -14.32
CA GLN A 475 50.21 27.42 -14.03
C GLN A 475 49.83 26.68 -15.33
N ILE A 476 48.94 27.25 -16.15
CA ILE A 476 48.54 26.68 -17.44
C ILE A 476 49.76 26.56 -18.38
N GLN A 477 50.61 27.59 -18.44
CA GLN A 477 51.85 27.54 -19.23
C GLN A 477 52.79 26.40 -18.79
N LYS A 478 52.98 26.19 -17.48
CA LYS A 478 53.83 25.09 -16.98
C LYS A 478 53.29 23.71 -17.33
N VAL A 479 51.97 23.53 -17.39
CA VAL A 479 51.38 22.25 -17.83
C VAL A 479 51.62 22.05 -19.32
N LEU A 480 51.47 23.09 -20.15
CA LEU A 480 51.81 23.04 -21.58
C LEU A 480 53.30 22.70 -21.81
N ASP A 481 54.21 23.34 -21.08
CA ASP A 481 55.66 23.07 -21.15
C ASP A 481 56.00 21.60 -20.80
N CYS A 482 55.26 20.99 -19.85
CA CYS A 482 55.40 19.58 -19.47
C CYS A 482 54.79 18.59 -20.47
N LEU A 483 53.78 18.99 -21.26
CA LEU A 483 53.17 18.16 -22.30
C LEU A 483 53.90 18.25 -23.65
N GLN A 484 54.72 19.29 -23.85
CA GLN A 484 55.57 19.51 -25.02
C GLN A 484 56.38 18.27 -25.50
N PRO A 485 56.90 17.37 -24.63
CA PRO A 485 57.64 16.16 -25.05
C PRO A 485 56.76 14.99 -25.53
N HIS A 486 55.43 15.10 -25.41
CA HIS A 486 54.49 14.00 -25.59
C HIS A 486 53.47 14.24 -26.72
N LEU A 487 53.78 15.16 -27.65
CA LEU A 487 52.91 15.58 -28.76
C LEU A 487 52.68 14.51 -29.85
N ASP A 488 53.38 13.37 -29.77
CA ASP A 488 53.17 12.20 -30.64
C ASP A 488 51.88 11.42 -30.29
N ASP A 489 51.30 11.68 -29.11
CA ASP A 489 50.04 11.10 -28.63
C ASP A 489 48.84 12.02 -29.00
N PRO A 490 47.77 11.50 -29.64
CA PRO A 490 46.64 12.31 -30.10
C PRO A 490 45.80 12.89 -28.96
N ASP A 491 45.70 12.22 -27.81
CA ASP A 491 44.92 12.69 -26.66
C ASP A 491 45.69 13.79 -25.92
N VAL A 492 47.02 13.65 -25.82
CA VAL A 492 47.89 14.75 -25.38
C VAL A 492 47.79 15.94 -26.33
N GLN A 493 47.74 15.70 -27.65
CA GLN A 493 47.60 16.76 -28.64
C GLN A 493 46.26 17.51 -28.51
N ALA A 494 45.17 16.81 -28.17
CA ALA A 494 43.88 17.42 -27.84
C ALA A 494 43.94 18.23 -26.51
N GLN A 495 44.54 17.68 -25.46
CA GLN A 495 44.73 18.38 -24.18
C GLN A 495 45.55 19.67 -24.35
N VAL A 496 46.63 19.62 -25.14
CA VAL A 496 47.45 20.80 -25.47
C VAL A 496 46.65 21.85 -26.23
N GLN A 497 45.72 21.49 -27.12
CA GLN A 497 44.83 22.45 -27.78
C GLN A 497 43.87 23.12 -26.78
N VAL A 498 43.23 22.35 -25.89
CA VAL A 498 42.32 22.88 -24.86
C VAL A 498 43.06 23.81 -23.89
N LEU A 499 44.21 23.40 -23.37
CA LEU A 499 45.04 24.20 -22.48
C LEU A 499 45.58 25.46 -23.18
N SER A 500 45.92 25.39 -24.48
CA SER A 500 46.32 26.56 -25.27
C SER A 500 45.16 27.54 -25.52
N ALA A 501 43.92 27.06 -25.56
CA ALA A 501 42.74 27.92 -25.64
C ALA A 501 42.44 28.58 -24.28
N ALA A 502 42.49 27.81 -23.19
CA ALA A 502 42.34 28.32 -21.82
C ALA A 502 43.40 29.37 -21.46
N LEU A 503 44.66 29.15 -21.87
CA LEU A 503 45.74 30.12 -21.68
C LEU A 503 45.44 31.46 -22.36
N LYS A 504 44.87 31.44 -23.58
CA LYS A 504 44.49 32.64 -24.32
C LYS A 504 43.30 33.36 -23.69
N ALA A 505 42.31 32.62 -23.18
CA ALA A 505 41.19 33.21 -22.45
C ALA A 505 41.68 33.95 -21.19
N ALA A 506 42.49 33.28 -20.35
CA ALA A 506 43.07 33.87 -19.15
C ALA A 506 44.02 35.07 -19.41
N GLN A 507 44.56 35.20 -20.63
CA GLN A 507 45.37 36.36 -21.05
C GLN A 507 44.51 37.52 -21.58
N LEU A 508 43.30 37.24 -22.10
CA LEU A 508 42.36 38.26 -22.54
C LEU A 508 41.66 38.93 -21.35
N GLU A 509 41.25 38.16 -20.33
CA GLU A 509 40.62 38.70 -19.11
C GLU A 509 41.51 39.73 -18.41
N THR A 510 42.84 39.52 -18.41
CA THR A 510 43.83 40.45 -17.83
C THR A 510 44.03 41.78 -18.61
N GLN A 511 43.23 42.07 -19.64
CA GLN A 511 43.30 43.34 -20.40
C GLN A 511 41.99 44.15 -20.42
N THR A 512 41.00 43.79 -19.59
CA THR A 512 39.66 44.40 -19.62
C THR A 512 39.33 45.35 -18.46
N GLU A 513 40.23 45.55 -17.50
CA GLU A 513 40.04 46.47 -16.37
C GLU A 513 41.17 47.52 -16.28
N ASP A 514 41.02 48.65 -16.99
CA ASP A 514 41.65 49.93 -16.60
C ASP A 514 41.01 51.14 -17.35
N GLY A 515 40.37 52.05 -16.61
CA GLY A 515 39.87 53.36 -17.07
C GLY A 515 38.45 53.40 -17.71
N GLU A 516 37.63 54.44 -17.55
CA GLU A 516 37.72 55.64 -16.68
C GLU A 516 36.31 56.14 -16.24
N GLN A 517 36.16 56.39 -14.93
CA GLN A 517 35.53 57.52 -14.19
C GLN A 517 34.19 58.19 -14.60
N ASP A 518 33.49 58.71 -13.57
CA ASP A 518 32.16 59.32 -13.60
C ASP A 518 32.04 60.69 -14.31
N GLN A 519 30.82 61.00 -14.80
CA GLN A 519 30.27 62.36 -14.72
C GLN A 519 28.74 62.42 -14.79
N GLU A 520 28.17 63.49 -14.22
CA GLU A 520 26.73 63.73 -14.02
C GLU A 520 26.01 64.30 -15.26
N LEU A 521 24.67 64.13 -15.34
CA LEU A 521 23.63 65.18 -15.54
C LEU A 521 22.33 64.68 -16.23
N GLN A 522 21.19 65.20 -15.76
CA GLN A 522 19.87 65.26 -16.44
C GLN A 522 19.67 66.71 -16.98
N PRO A 523 18.58 67.12 -17.68
CA PRO A 523 17.32 66.42 -18.04
C PRO A 523 16.82 66.65 -19.51
N ASP A 524 15.53 66.36 -19.77
CA ASP A 524 14.68 66.86 -20.89
C ASP A 524 14.98 66.35 -22.33
N THR A 525 14.04 66.26 -23.30
CA THR A 525 12.57 66.49 -23.33
C THR A 525 11.84 65.67 -24.43
N LYS A 526 10.56 65.32 -24.19
CA LYS A 526 9.36 65.30 -25.09
C LYS A 526 9.30 64.65 -26.51
N GLU A 527 8.09 64.16 -26.81
CA GLU A 527 7.32 64.20 -28.10
C GLU A 527 7.88 63.45 -29.33
N THR A 528 7.35 62.30 -29.80
CA THR A 528 6.01 61.87 -30.33
C THR A 528 5.88 61.84 -31.86
N THR A 529 5.14 60.84 -32.37
CA THR A 529 4.45 60.78 -33.68
C THR A 529 5.21 60.30 -34.92
N GLU A 530 5.19 58.97 -35.12
CA GLU A 530 4.42 58.25 -36.18
C GLU A 530 4.67 58.51 -37.70
N LEU A 531 4.37 57.48 -38.53
CA LEU A 531 4.18 57.47 -40.00
C LEU A 531 5.49 57.49 -40.85
N ARG A 532 5.59 56.84 -42.05
CA ARG A 532 4.62 56.11 -42.90
C ARG A 532 5.30 55.02 -43.81
N PRO A 533 4.71 54.42 -44.88
CA PRO A 533 4.88 52.98 -45.15
C PRO A 533 5.50 52.65 -46.54
N ASP A 534 5.46 51.38 -46.97
CA ASP A 534 4.76 51.05 -48.23
C ASP A 534 4.25 49.58 -48.27
N SER A 535 3.59 49.16 -49.36
CA SER A 535 2.68 48.00 -49.38
C SER A 535 2.62 47.20 -50.70
N SER A 536 2.27 45.91 -50.60
CA SER A 536 1.76 45.07 -51.71
C SER A 536 0.91 43.89 -51.18
N LEU A 537 -0.11 43.45 -51.93
CA LEU A 537 -1.22 42.60 -51.44
C LEU A 537 -1.57 41.41 -52.41
N PRO A 538 -2.44 40.45 -52.03
CA PRO A 538 -2.65 39.15 -52.72
C PRO A 538 -3.82 39.20 -53.75
N PRO A 539 -4.38 38.06 -54.26
CA PRO A 539 -5.39 37.26 -53.51
C PRO A 539 -5.36 35.73 -53.79
N ALA A 540 -6.39 34.98 -53.34
CA ALA A 540 -6.48 33.50 -53.33
C ALA A 540 -7.60 32.92 -54.23
N SER A 541 -7.73 31.58 -54.27
CA SER A 541 -8.89 30.87 -54.86
C SER A 541 -9.19 29.49 -54.19
N LEU A 542 -10.39 28.96 -54.43
CA LEU A 542 -11.11 27.82 -53.82
C LEU A 542 -12.16 27.31 -54.84
N PRO A 543 -13.09 26.34 -54.60
CA PRO A 543 -13.24 25.29 -53.55
C PRO A 543 -13.57 23.87 -54.13
N VAL A 544 -14.03 22.93 -53.26
CA VAL A 544 -15.15 21.94 -53.43
C VAL A 544 -14.83 20.46 -53.05
N ASP A 545 -15.82 19.84 -52.39
CA ASP A 545 -15.93 18.47 -51.80
C ASP A 545 -16.64 17.48 -52.80
N PRO A 546 -17.21 16.27 -52.51
CA PRO A 546 -17.34 15.48 -51.27
C PRO A 546 -17.15 13.94 -51.35
N GLY A 547 -17.04 13.28 -50.18
CA GLY A 547 -18.00 12.24 -49.71
C GLY A 547 -18.02 10.77 -50.21
N PHE A 548 -17.71 9.85 -49.28
CA PHE A 548 -18.38 8.56 -48.97
C PHE A 548 -18.27 7.26 -49.83
N ALA A 549 -18.31 6.13 -49.08
CA ALA A 549 -18.92 4.80 -49.34
C ALA A 549 -18.09 3.59 -49.89
N ASN A 550 -17.70 2.71 -48.95
CA ASN A 550 -18.03 1.26 -48.80
C ASN A 550 -17.71 0.19 -49.89
N THR A 551 -17.37 -1.04 -49.40
CA THR A 551 -17.59 -2.39 -50.00
C THR A 551 -16.89 -2.69 -51.37
N GLU A 552 -16.44 -3.89 -51.80
CA GLU A 552 -16.46 -5.31 -51.36
C GLU A 552 -15.60 -6.18 -52.36
N THR A 553 -15.29 -7.49 -52.28
CA THR A 553 -15.37 -8.61 -51.29
C THR A 553 -14.27 -9.66 -51.62
N LEU A 554 -13.68 -10.37 -50.63
CA LEU A 554 -13.06 -11.74 -50.73
C LEU A 554 -11.82 -11.92 -51.68
N GLN A 555 -11.06 -13.04 -51.76
CA GLN A 555 -11.08 -14.34 -51.04
C GLN A 555 -9.66 -14.99 -50.89
N GLU A 556 -9.60 -16.12 -50.19
CA GLU A 556 -8.45 -16.99 -49.88
C GLU A 556 -7.78 -17.67 -51.09
N THR A 557 -6.52 -18.14 -50.94
CA THR A 557 -6.16 -19.58 -50.96
C THR A 557 -4.65 -19.85 -50.77
N GLY A 558 -4.30 -20.95 -50.09
CA GLY A 558 -2.98 -21.60 -50.14
C GLY A 558 -3.01 -22.84 -51.07
N PRO A 559 -2.28 -23.96 -50.80
CA PRO A 559 -1.36 -24.20 -49.66
C PRO A 559 -0.11 -25.09 -50.00
N LEU A 560 0.52 -25.66 -48.96
CA LEU A 560 1.33 -26.92 -48.90
C LEU A 560 2.86 -26.96 -49.19
N GLU A 561 3.56 -27.36 -48.11
CA GLU A 561 4.61 -28.41 -48.01
C GLU A 561 6.13 -28.15 -48.21
N SER A 562 6.91 -29.15 -47.75
CA SER A 562 8.29 -29.10 -47.22
C SER A 562 9.19 -30.18 -47.93
N PRO A 563 10.42 -30.66 -47.52
CA PRO A 563 11.02 -30.74 -46.17
C PRO A 563 12.55 -30.50 -46.00
N GLN A 564 12.95 -30.61 -44.72
CA GLN A 564 14.26 -30.74 -44.02
C GLN A 564 15.48 -31.39 -44.74
N SER A 565 16.71 -30.99 -44.35
CA SER A 565 17.68 -31.86 -43.61
C SER A 565 19.06 -31.20 -43.26
N ASP A 566 19.68 -31.73 -42.19
CA ASP A 566 20.95 -31.41 -41.50
C ASP A 566 22.21 -32.14 -42.09
N PRO A 567 23.44 -32.11 -41.51
CA PRO A 567 24.20 -31.06 -40.76
C PRO A 567 25.71 -30.94 -41.20
N SER A 568 26.53 -30.14 -40.48
CA SER A 568 27.90 -30.46 -39.96
C SER A 568 28.96 -29.33 -40.02
N SER A 569 29.73 -29.15 -38.94
CA SER A 569 30.97 -28.31 -38.83
C SER A 569 32.24 -29.19 -39.05
N PRO A 570 33.50 -28.67 -39.24
CA PRO A 570 34.20 -27.80 -38.28
C PRO A 570 35.25 -26.76 -38.80
N LEU A 571 35.57 -25.81 -37.89
CA LEU A 571 36.84 -25.08 -37.64
C LEU A 571 38.06 -25.28 -38.59
N LEU A 572 38.63 -24.17 -39.13
CA LEU A 572 39.89 -23.55 -38.64
C LEU A 572 40.33 -22.28 -39.41
N LEU A 573 41.32 -21.58 -38.84
CA LEU A 573 41.97 -20.32 -39.25
C LEU A 573 42.69 -20.38 -40.63
N ASP A 574 42.73 -19.26 -41.38
CA ASP A 574 43.92 -18.37 -41.43
C ASP A 574 43.59 -16.99 -42.07
N GLU A 575 44.54 -16.05 -42.01
CA GLU A 575 44.38 -14.61 -42.33
C GLU A 575 44.50 -14.24 -43.84
N THR A 576 43.85 -13.14 -44.26
CA THR A 576 44.48 -12.07 -45.09
C THR A 576 43.59 -10.82 -45.22
N GLU A 577 44.24 -9.66 -45.43
CA GLU A 577 43.66 -8.31 -45.30
C GLU A 577 42.79 -7.87 -46.50
N LYS A 578 41.81 -6.99 -46.24
CA LYS A 578 41.72 -5.69 -46.94
C LYS A 578 40.81 -4.65 -46.28
N ASP A 579 41.29 -3.41 -46.28
CA ASP A 579 40.75 -2.25 -45.57
C ASP A 579 39.40 -1.74 -46.08
N GLY A 580 38.71 -0.98 -45.21
CA GLY A 580 38.11 0.29 -45.65
C GLY A 580 36.69 0.61 -45.24
N LYS A 581 36.26 0.42 -43.98
CA LYS A 581 34.93 0.94 -43.56
C LYS A 581 34.72 1.33 -42.08
N ASP A 582 35.76 1.32 -41.26
CA ASP A 582 35.61 1.11 -39.82
C ASP A 582 35.26 2.37 -38.99
N SER A 583 35.26 3.55 -39.61
CA SER A 583 34.89 4.82 -38.96
C SER A 583 33.43 4.90 -38.49
N ALA A 584 32.54 4.05 -39.00
CA ALA A 584 31.15 3.96 -38.55
C ALA A 584 30.93 2.79 -37.59
N SER A 585 31.54 1.63 -37.87
CA SER A 585 31.41 0.43 -37.05
C SER A 585 32.06 0.56 -35.68
N ASN A 586 33.18 1.29 -35.54
CA ASN A 586 33.80 1.44 -34.21
C ASN A 586 32.94 2.25 -33.23
N LYS A 587 32.21 3.28 -33.68
CA LYS A 587 31.29 4.01 -32.79
C LYS A 587 30.15 3.12 -32.28
N LEU A 588 29.50 2.38 -33.18
CA LEU A 588 28.45 1.42 -32.81
C LEU A 588 29.01 0.32 -31.88
N CYS A 589 30.24 -0.16 -32.11
CA CYS A 589 30.87 -1.19 -31.29
C CYS A 589 31.37 -0.69 -29.92
N GLU A 590 31.56 0.63 -29.74
CA GLU A 590 31.82 1.24 -28.42
C GLU A 590 30.52 1.53 -27.67
N GLU A 591 29.50 2.03 -28.36
CA GLU A 591 28.15 2.21 -27.80
C GLU A 591 27.52 0.88 -27.34
N GLU A 592 27.68 -0.21 -28.11
CA GLU A 592 27.26 -1.56 -27.70
C GLU A 592 28.02 -2.06 -26.46
N LYS A 593 29.34 -1.85 -26.37
CA LYS A 593 30.13 -2.22 -25.18
C LYS A 593 29.69 -1.45 -23.94
N SER A 594 29.29 -0.19 -24.10
CA SER A 594 28.82 0.65 -22.99
C SER A 594 27.44 0.27 -22.44
N ARG A 595 26.75 -0.73 -23.02
CA ARG A 595 25.48 -1.28 -22.55
C ARG A 595 25.58 -2.69 -21.93
N VAL A 596 26.80 -3.26 -21.83
CA VAL A 596 27.00 -4.62 -21.29
C VAL A 596 27.16 -4.59 -19.78
N GLN A 597 26.11 -5.00 -19.07
CA GLN A 597 26.14 -5.23 -17.62
C GLN A 597 26.20 -6.73 -17.29
N ASN A 598 26.72 -7.09 -16.11
CA ASN A 598 26.87 -8.49 -15.67
C ASN A 598 25.90 -8.88 -14.53
N VAL A 599 25.15 -7.93 -13.99
CA VAL A 599 24.29 -8.12 -12.82
C VAL A 599 23.15 -9.08 -13.14
N ILE A 600 22.47 -8.88 -14.27
CA ILE A 600 21.39 -9.74 -14.78
C ILE A 600 21.77 -10.31 -16.16
N PRO A 601 21.23 -11.47 -16.58
CA PRO A 601 21.40 -11.98 -17.94
C PRO A 601 20.97 -10.93 -18.97
N GLN A 602 21.87 -10.53 -19.88
CA GLN A 602 21.61 -9.44 -20.83
C GLN A 602 20.33 -9.66 -21.64
N GLN A 603 20.07 -10.90 -22.09
CA GLN A 603 18.84 -11.23 -22.82
C GLN A 603 17.53 -10.91 -22.06
N LEU A 604 17.51 -10.97 -20.71
CA LEU A 604 16.35 -10.54 -19.92
C LEU A 604 16.20 -9.02 -19.92
N LEU A 605 17.32 -8.29 -19.85
CA LEU A 605 17.35 -6.84 -19.98
C LEU A 605 16.87 -6.43 -21.38
N ASP A 606 17.37 -7.06 -22.45
CA ASP A 606 16.98 -6.78 -23.83
C ASP A 606 15.47 -7.00 -24.06
N GLN A 607 14.89 -8.07 -23.50
CA GLN A 607 13.43 -8.27 -23.54
C GLN A 607 12.70 -7.18 -22.75
N TYR A 608 13.22 -6.75 -21.59
CA TYR A 608 12.60 -5.73 -20.74
C TYR A 608 12.64 -4.34 -21.38
N LEU A 609 13.78 -3.92 -21.93
CA LEU A 609 13.90 -2.67 -22.69
C LEU A 609 12.96 -2.67 -23.90
N SER A 610 12.77 -3.82 -24.56
CA SER A 610 11.83 -3.93 -25.67
C SER A 610 10.35 -3.76 -25.28
N MET A 611 9.98 -3.68 -23.99
CA MET A 611 8.60 -3.43 -23.56
C MET A 611 8.11 -2.02 -23.94
N THR A 612 8.99 -1.10 -24.35
CA THR A 612 8.61 0.21 -24.91
C THR A 612 8.39 0.21 -26.43
N ASP A 613 8.65 -0.89 -27.14
CA ASP A 613 8.44 -0.98 -28.58
C ASP A 613 6.92 -1.02 -28.91
N PRO A 614 6.38 -0.05 -29.68
CA PRO A 614 4.97 -0.04 -30.09
C PRO A 614 4.52 -1.32 -30.81
N ALA A 615 5.41 -2.08 -31.46
CA ALA A 615 5.08 -3.36 -32.07
C ALA A 615 4.79 -4.47 -31.04
N ARG A 616 5.38 -4.41 -29.83
CA ARG A 616 5.03 -5.31 -28.71
C ARG A 616 3.62 -5.04 -28.21
N ALA A 617 3.22 -3.76 -28.12
CA ALA A 617 1.89 -3.38 -27.65
C ALA A 617 0.76 -3.97 -28.53
N GLN A 618 1.01 -4.11 -29.84
CA GLN A 618 0.08 -4.72 -30.80
C GLN A 618 0.07 -6.27 -30.75
N THR A 619 1.19 -6.90 -30.40
CA THR A 619 1.41 -8.36 -30.52
C THR A 619 1.36 -9.14 -29.19
N VAL A 620 1.36 -8.42 -28.07
CA VAL A 620 1.29 -8.94 -26.70
C VAL A 620 0.14 -8.27 -25.94
N ASP A 621 0.31 -7.04 -25.47
CA ASP A 621 -0.60 -6.37 -24.53
C ASP A 621 -0.50 -4.84 -24.69
N THR A 622 -1.63 -4.14 -24.80
CA THR A 622 -1.67 -2.68 -24.94
C THR A 622 -1.20 -1.92 -23.69
N GLU A 623 -1.19 -2.57 -22.52
CA GLU A 623 -0.68 -1.99 -21.27
C GLU A 623 0.78 -2.46 -20.97
N ILE A 624 1.49 -3.08 -21.93
CA ILE A 624 2.87 -3.57 -21.72
C ILE A 624 3.84 -2.47 -21.26
N ALA A 625 3.72 -1.26 -21.79
CA ALA A 625 4.50 -0.09 -21.36
C ALA A 625 4.22 0.29 -19.89
N LYS A 626 2.97 0.18 -19.43
CA LYS A 626 2.58 0.39 -18.02
C LYS A 626 3.21 -0.66 -17.11
N HIS A 627 3.28 -1.92 -17.54
CA HIS A 627 3.97 -2.99 -16.80
C HIS A 627 5.49 -2.79 -16.73
N CYS A 628 6.09 -2.20 -17.79
CA CYS A 628 7.47 -1.75 -17.75
C CYS A 628 7.63 -0.63 -16.70
N ALA A 629 6.90 0.49 -16.85
CA ALA A 629 6.95 1.63 -15.95
C ALA A 629 6.75 1.25 -14.47
N PHE A 630 5.78 0.39 -14.15
CA PHE A 630 5.49 -0.07 -12.79
C PHE A 630 6.68 -0.81 -12.13
N SER A 631 7.48 -1.52 -12.92
CA SER A 631 8.58 -2.36 -12.41
C SER A 631 9.95 -1.71 -12.51
N LEU A 632 10.06 -0.56 -13.20
CA LEU A 632 11.34 0.08 -13.55
C LEU A 632 12.18 0.49 -12.33
N PRO A 633 11.64 1.08 -11.25
CA PRO A 633 12.43 1.36 -10.03
C PRO A 633 13.03 0.08 -9.43
N GLY A 634 12.29 -1.04 -9.48
CA GLY A 634 12.79 -2.34 -9.05
C GLY A 634 13.94 -2.87 -9.91
N VAL A 635 13.86 -2.71 -11.23
CA VAL A 635 14.94 -3.06 -12.16
C VAL A 635 16.15 -2.13 -12.00
N ALA A 636 15.92 -0.84 -11.74
CA ALA A 636 16.98 0.14 -11.46
C ALA A 636 17.72 -0.15 -10.15
N LEU A 637 17.01 -0.49 -9.07
CA LEU A 637 17.62 -0.95 -7.80
C LEU A 637 18.45 -2.22 -8.01
N THR A 638 17.96 -3.13 -8.86
CA THR A 638 18.63 -4.40 -9.17
C THR A 638 19.93 -4.20 -9.94
N LEU A 639 19.89 -3.41 -11.01
CA LEU A 639 21.07 -3.06 -11.81
C LEU A 639 22.05 -2.15 -11.04
N GLY A 640 21.53 -1.32 -10.14
CA GLY A 640 22.28 -0.34 -9.35
C GLY A 640 22.67 0.90 -10.15
N ARG A 641 22.88 2.03 -9.46
CA ARG A 641 23.10 3.36 -10.05
C ARG A 641 24.17 3.43 -11.16
N GLN A 642 25.22 2.60 -11.08
CA GLN A 642 26.30 2.57 -12.09
C GLN A 642 25.81 2.09 -13.47
N ASN A 643 24.76 1.27 -13.51
CA ASN A 643 24.17 0.71 -14.72
C ASN A 643 22.92 1.49 -15.20
N TRP A 644 22.67 2.69 -14.65
CA TRP A 644 21.53 3.54 -15.02
C TRP A 644 21.48 3.88 -16.52
N HIS A 645 22.65 4.00 -17.16
CA HIS A 645 22.80 4.20 -18.60
C HIS A 645 22.11 3.11 -19.46
N CYS A 646 21.85 1.91 -18.90
CA CYS A 646 21.08 0.87 -19.58
C CYS A 646 19.56 1.09 -19.53
N LEU A 647 19.04 1.91 -18.60
CA LEU A 647 17.60 2.16 -18.41
C LEU A 647 17.15 3.57 -18.82
N LYS A 648 18.09 4.53 -18.88
CA LYS A 648 17.80 5.96 -19.13
C LYS A 648 16.88 6.17 -20.35
N ASP A 649 17.29 5.68 -21.51
CA ASP A 649 16.54 5.82 -22.78
C ASP A 649 15.11 5.25 -22.66
N THR A 650 14.94 4.14 -21.94
CA THR A 650 13.65 3.51 -21.65
C THR A 650 12.80 4.34 -20.69
N TYR A 651 13.40 4.95 -19.66
CA TYR A 651 12.69 5.84 -18.73
C TYR A 651 12.24 7.14 -19.41
N GLU A 652 13.10 7.76 -20.25
CA GLU A 652 12.75 8.93 -21.06
C GLU A 652 11.63 8.63 -22.06
N THR A 653 11.67 7.44 -22.69
CA THR A 653 10.59 6.97 -23.60
C THR A 653 9.27 6.79 -22.85
N LEU A 654 9.27 6.13 -21.69
CA LEU A 654 8.07 5.91 -20.87
C LEU A 654 7.53 7.23 -20.26
N ALA A 655 8.41 8.18 -19.94
CA ALA A 655 8.04 9.51 -19.45
C ALA A 655 7.39 10.39 -20.53
N THR A 656 7.60 10.06 -21.81
CA THR A 656 7.01 10.75 -22.97
C THR A 656 5.96 9.90 -23.70
N ASP A 657 5.58 8.75 -23.14
CA ASP A 657 4.57 7.83 -23.70
C ASP A 657 3.22 8.54 -23.92
N VAL A 658 2.52 8.21 -25.01
CA VAL A 658 1.20 8.78 -25.33
C VAL A 658 0.13 8.45 -24.29
N GLN A 659 0.24 7.31 -23.60
CA GLN A 659 -0.67 6.87 -22.55
C GLN A 659 -0.38 7.60 -21.23
N TRP A 660 -1.29 8.47 -20.80
CA TRP A 660 -1.18 9.16 -19.50
C TRP A 660 -1.06 8.18 -18.30
N LYS A 661 -1.62 6.97 -18.41
CA LYS A 661 -1.47 5.90 -17.40
C LYS A 661 -0.01 5.49 -17.17
N VAL A 662 0.79 5.44 -18.24
CA VAL A 662 2.22 5.10 -18.18
C VAL A 662 2.99 6.22 -17.49
N ARG A 663 2.77 7.47 -17.94
CA ARG A 663 3.37 8.67 -17.34
C ARG A 663 2.99 8.85 -15.86
N ARG A 664 1.72 8.62 -15.49
CA ARG A 664 1.24 8.56 -14.08
C ARG A 664 2.01 7.53 -13.27
N THR A 665 2.23 6.33 -13.81
CA THR A 665 2.95 5.25 -13.11
C THR A 665 4.39 5.64 -12.78
N LEU A 666 5.06 6.39 -13.67
CA LEU A 666 6.38 6.98 -13.38
C LEU A 666 6.32 8.17 -12.42
N ALA A 667 5.33 9.05 -12.55
CA ALA A 667 5.14 10.20 -11.66
C ALA A 667 4.98 9.76 -10.19
N PHE A 668 4.24 8.66 -9.95
CA PHE A 668 4.10 8.04 -8.62
C PHE A 668 5.37 7.34 -8.09
N SER A 669 6.44 7.19 -8.88
CA SER A 669 7.62 6.41 -8.50
C SER A 669 8.98 7.09 -8.78
N ILE A 670 8.98 8.34 -9.27
CA ILE A 670 10.19 9.12 -9.55
C ILE A 670 11.02 9.44 -8.29
N HIS A 671 10.38 9.51 -7.12
CA HIS A 671 11.06 9.73 -5.83
C HIS A 671 11.88 8.49 -5.40
N GLU A 672 11.31 7.28 -5.49
CA GLU A 672 12.05 6.03 -5.26
C GLU A 672 13.26 5.91 -6.21
N LEU A 673 13.06 6.26 -7.49
CA LEU A 673 14.14 6.26 -8.47
C LEU A 673 15.24 7.29 -8.13
N ALA A 674 14.87 8.45 -7.60
CA ALA A 674 15.83 9.45 -7.12
C ALA A 674 16.68 8.94 -5.93
N VAL A 675 16.07 8.21 -4.99
CA VAL A 675 16.81 7.54 -3.89
C VAL A 675 17.80 6.51 -4.44
N ILE A 676 17.39 5.70 -5.41
CA ILE A 676 18.22 4.67 -6.04
C ILE A 676 19.42 5.28 -6.78
N LEU A 677 19.19 6.34 -7.56
CA LEU A 677 20.22 6.96 -8.38
C LEU A 677 21.16 7.85 -7.56
N GLY A 678 20.64 8.63 -6.63
CA GLY A 678 21.36 9.64 -5.85
C GLY A 678 21.37 11.02 -6.49
N ASP A 679 21.98 11.98 -5.79
CA ASP A 679 21.98 13.42 -6.07
C ASP A 679 22.33 13.79 -7.53
N GLN A 680 23.49 13.39 -8.02
CA GLN A 680 24.04 13.84 -9.30
C GLN A 680 23.19 13.37 -10.50
N LEU A 681 22.79 12.09 -10.49
CA LEU A 681 21.96 11.51 -11.54
C LEU A 681 20.51 12.01 -11.45
N THR A 682 19.98 12.24 -10.24
CA THR A 682 18.66 12.86 -10.05
C THR A 682 18.62 14.27 -10.63
N ALA A 683 19.64 15.09 -10.33
CA ALA A 683 19.74 16.46 -10.82
C ALA A 683 19.95 16.55 -12.35
N ALA A 684 20.67 15.59 -12.94
CA ALA A 684 20.91 15.54 -14.39
C ALA A 684 19.71 15.00 -15.19
N ASP A 685 19.13 13.88 -14.76
CA ASP A 685 18.24 13.07 -15.58
C ASP A 685 16.78 13.10 -15.11
N LEU A 686 16.52 13.07 -13.79
CA LEU A 686 15.17 13.00 -13.25
C LEU A 686 14.51 14.38 -13.11
N VAL A 687 15.26 15.42 -12.72
CA VAL A 687 14.73 16.80 -12.59
C VAL A 687 14.08 17.32 -13.88
N PRO A 688 14.65 17.14 -15.10
CA PRO A 688 13.98 17.50 -16.34
C PRO A 688 12.63 16.79 -16.55
N ILE A 689 12.55 15.50 -16.18
CA ILE A 689 11.35 14.67 -16.34
C ILE A 689 10.28 15.03 -15.30
N PHE A 690 10.69 15.25 -14.05
CA PHE A 690 9.83 15.80 -12.99
C PHE A 690 9.18 17.12 -13.42
N ASN A 691 9.98 18.02 -14.00
CA ASN A 691 9.52 19.30 -14.55
C ASN A 691 8.61 19.17 -15.78
N GLY A 692 8.61 18.00 -16.44
CA GLY A 692 7.62 17.59 -17.43
C GLY A 692 6.31 17.17 -16.79
N PHE A 693 6.36 16.25 -15.81
CA PHE A 693 5.16 15.77 -15.09
C PHE A 693 4.41 16.88 -14.33
N LEU A 694 5.10 17.92 -13.84
CA LEU A 694 4.46 19.12 -13.27
C LEU A 694 3.51 19.85 -14.23
N LYS A 695 3.72 19.70 -15.55
CA LYS A 695 3.04 20.40 -16.65
C LYS A 695 2.17 19.46 -17.51
N ASP A 696 2.01 18.22 -17.06
CA ASP A 696 1.16 17.19 -17.67
C ASP A 696 -0.31 17.38 -17.21
N LEU A 697 -1.19 16.42 -17.48
CA LEU A 697 -2.57 16.41 -16.99
C LEU A 697 -2.62 16.30 -15.45
N ASP A 698 -3.65 16.85 -14.81
CA ASP A 698 -3.92 16.69 -13.36
C ASP A 698 -3.74 15.23 -12.85
N GLU A 699 -4.13 14.23 -13.65
CA GLU A 699 -4.00 12.77 -13.35
C GLU A 699 -2.56 12.24 -13.31
N VAL A 700 -1.60 12.94 -13.93
CA VAL A 700 -0.16 12.65 -13.84
C VAL A 700 0.48 13.54 -12.78
N ARG A 701 0.12 14.84 -12.76
CA ARG A 701 0.59 15.83 -11.77
C ARG A 701 0.35 15.37 -10.33
N ILE A 702 -0.75 14.66 -10.05
CA ILE A 702 -1.05 14.14 -8.71
C ILE A 702 -0.01 13.11 -8.21
N GLY A 703 0.65 12.39 -9.12
CA GLY A 703 1.71 11.43 -8.77
C GLY A 703 2.98 12.10 -8.26
N VAL A 704 3.43 13.16 -8.95
CA VAL A 704 4.57 13.98 -8.47
C VAL A 704 4.19 14.86 -7.28
N LEU A 705 2.91 15.24 -7.14
CA LEU A 705 2.44 15.98 -5.96
C LEU A 705 2.48 15.10 -4.71
N LYS A 706 1.98 13.86 -4.76
CA LYS A 706 1.95 12.90 -3.64
C LYS A 706 3.31 12.57 -3.01
N HIS A 707 4.39 12.86 -3.72
CA HIS A 707 5.76 12.61 -3.31
C HIS A 707 6.66 13.83 -3.51
N LEU A 708 6.06 15.02 -3.47
CA LEU A 708 6.73 16.29 -3.70
C LEU A 708 7.73 16.59 -2.59
N TYR A 709 7.36 16.31 -1.33
CA TYR A 709 8.30 16.38 -0.21
C TYR A 709 9.50 15.44 -0.42
N ASP A 710 9.24 14.16 -0.71
CA ASP A 710 10.26 13.11 -0.83
C ASP A 710 11.26 13.43 -1.95
N PHE A 711 10.77 13.83 -3.12
CA PHE A 711 11.62 14.19 -4.25
C PHE A 711 12.41 15.48 -3.99
N LEU A 712 11.76 16.53 -3.46
CA LEU A 712 12.45 17.80 -3.18
C LEU A 712 13.54 17.64 -2.13
N LYS A 713 13.31 16.84 -1.07
CA LYS A 713 14.27 16.60 0.03
C LYS A 713 15.65 16.12 -0.46
N LEU A 714 15.66 15.35 -1.55
CA LEU A 714 16.87 14.80 -2.18
C LEU A 714 17.67 15.83 -2.99
N LEU A 715 17.10 16.99 -3.32
CA LEU A 715 17.77 18.04 -4.08
C LEU A 715 18.54 19.01 -3.18
N HIS A 716 19.66 19.53 -3.68
CA HIS A 716 20.41 20.61 -3.02
C HIS A 716 19.55 21.89 -2.85
N ALA A 717 19.82 22.66 -1.80
CA ALA A 717 18.97 23.77 -1.36
C ALA A 717 18.69 24.82 -2.45
N ASP A 718 19.69 25.19 -3.26
CA ASP A 718 19.52 26.15 -4.37
C ASP A 718 18.51 25.65 -5.40
N LYS A 719 18.61 24.35 -5.75
CA LYS A 719 17.67 23.70 -6.69
C LYS A 719 16.29 23.50 -6.10
N ARG A 720 16.16 23.24 -4.79
CA ARG A 720 14.85 23.28 -4.11
C ARG A 720 14.20 24.67 -4.26
N ARG A 721 14.96 25.74 -4.02
CA ARG A 721 14.44 27.11 -4.05
C ARG A 721 13.81 27.52 -5.39
N GLU A 722 14.28 26.97 -6.50
CA GLU A 722 13.69 27.15 -7.85
C GLU A 722 12.25 26.61 -7.97
N TYR A 723 11.81 25.71 -7.08
CA TYR A 723 10.44 25.18 -7.07
C TYR A 723 9.42 26.05 -6.33
N LEU A 724 9.85 26.97 -5.44
CA LEU A 724 8.92 27.80 -4.65
C LEU A 724 7.91 28.60 -5.51
N TYR A 725 8.36 29.08 -6.67
CA TYR A 725 7.49 29.73 -7.66
C TYR A 725 6.52 28.72 -8.33
N GLN A 726 6.99 27.51 -8.63
CA GLN A 726 6.22 26.45 -9.29
C GLN A 726 5.12 25.88 -8.37
N LEU A 727 5.27 25.98 -7.04
CA LEU A 727 4.22 25.59 -6.08
C LEU A 727 2.92 26.38 -6.26
N GLN A 728 2.99 27.61 -6.82
CA GLN A 728 1.80 28.39 -7.14
C GLN A 728 1.06 27.85 -8.38
N GLU A 729 1.75 27.16 -9.30
CA GLU A 729 1.13 26.53 -10.48
C GLU A 729 0.24 25.33 -10.10
N PHE A 730 0.51 24.65 -8.98
CA PHE A 730 -0.37 23.60 -8.44
C PHE A 730 -1.75 24.11 -7.97
N MET A 731 -1.89 25.42 -7.73
CA MET A 731 -3.20 26.02 -7.46
C MET A 731 -4.10 26.05 -8.71
N VAL A 732 -3.51 25.92 -9.90
CA VAL A 732 -4.20 25.89 -11.20
C VAL A 732 -4.32 24.43 -11.66
N THR A 733 -5.44 23.80 -11.26
CA THR A 733 -5.88 22.49 -11.73
C THR A 733 -6.64 22.60 -13.05
N ASP A 734 -6.43 21.69 -14.00
CA ASP A 734 -7.27 21.56 -15.22
C ASP A 734 -8.76 21.48 -14.85
N ASN A 735 -9.06 20.67 -13.83
CA ASN A 735 -10.41 20.48 -13.33
C ASN A 735 -10.60 21.15 -11.96
N SER A 736 -11.22 22.34 -11.94
CA SER A 736 -11.52 23.06 -10.69
C SER A 736 -12.38 22.29 -9.66
N ARG A 737 -13.05 21.19 -10.06
CA ARG A 737 -13.75 20.27 -9.12
C ARG A 737 -12.81 19.28 -8.41
N ASN A 738 -11.56 19.15 -8.86
CA ASN A 738 -10.55 18.26 -8.26
C ASN A 738 -10.05 18.84 -6.93
N TRP A 739 -10.89 18.74 -5.90
CA TRP A 739 -10.56 19.20 -4.55
C TRP A 739 -9.53 18.30 -3.87
N ARG A 740 -9.46 17.01 -4.25
CA ARG A 740 -8.46 16.07 -3.73
C ARG A 740 -7.04 16.51 -4.06
N PHE A 741 -6.81 17.00 -5.28
CA PHE A 741 -5.54 17.61 -5.67
C PHE A 741 -5.14 18.79 -4.79
N ARG A 742 -6.11 19.64 -4.39
CA ARG A 742 -5.86 20.81 -3.53
C ARG A 742 -5.77 20.46 -2.03
N TYR A 743 -6.34 19.33 -1.63
CA TYR A 743 -6.15 18.73 -0.30
C TYR A 743 -4.72 18.17 -0.19
N GLU A 744 -4.32 17.33 -1.15
CA GLU A 744 -2.95 16.79 -1.25
C GLU A 744 -1.91 17.93 -1.28
N LEU A 745 -2.15 18.98 -2.06
CA LEU A 745 -1.27 20.16 -2.06
C LEU A 745 -1.09 20.77 -0.66
N ALA A 746 -2.13 20.81 0.17
CA ALA A 746 -2.02 21.33 1.53
C ALA A 746 -1.23 20.38 2.46
N GLU A 747 -1.43 19.07 2.35
CA GLU A 747 -0.67 18.05 3.10
C GLU A 747 0.83 18.11 2.75
N GLN A 748 1.15 18.13 1.45
CA GLN A 748 2.52 18.20 0.97
C GLN A 748 3.19 19.53 1.35
N LEU A 749 2.45 20.64 1.32
CA LEU A 749 2.95 21.94 1.79
C LEU A 749 3.27 21.97 3.29
N ILE A 750 2.56 21.19 4.13
CA ILE A 750 2.91 21.05 5.55
C ILE A 750 4.30 20.40 5.68
N LEU A 751 4.51 19.26 5.03
CA LEU A 751 5.80 18.55 5.04
C LEU A 751 6.95 19.40 4.47
N ILE A 752 6.68 20.19 3.43
CA ILE A 752 7.69 20.99 2.73
C ILE A 752 8.17 22.22 3.54
N ILE A 753 7.46 22.64 4.60
CA ILE A 753 7.86 23.76 5.45
C ILE A 753 9.21 23.52 6.16
N GLU A 754 9.58 22.28 6.51
CA GLU A 754 10.89 22.02 7.10
C GLU A 754 12.05 22.29 6.12
N LEU A 755 11.86 22.04 4.81
CA LEU A 755 12.91 22.09 3.78
C LEU A 755 13.42 23.50 3.43
N TYR A 756 12.72 24.56 3.87
CA TYR A 756 12.93 25.96 3.50
C TYR A 756 13.18 26.90 4.68
N SER A 757 13.65 28.12 4.39
CA SER A 757 13.82 29.19 5.38
C SER A 757 12.47 29.80 5.80
N HIS A 758 12.42 30.43 6.98
CA HIS A 758 11.22 31.13 7.45
C HIS A 758 10.82 32.30 6.55
N HIS A 759 11.78 32.99 5.92
CA HIS A 759 11.51 34.01 4.91
C HIS A 759 10.86 33.41 3.64
N ASP A 760 11.40 32.32 3.10
CA ASP A 760 10.82 31.66 1.92
C ASP A 760 9.40 31.14 2.18
N VAL A 761 9.16 30.58 3.37
CA VAL A 761 7.82 30.13 3.80
C VAL A 761 6.85 31.33 3.89
N TYR A 762 7.31 32.47 4.42
CA TYR A 762 6.51 33.71 4.51
C TYR A 762 6.22 34.36 3.15
N ASP A 763 7.18 34.37 2.22
CA ASP A 763 7.02 35.04 0.93
C ASP A 763 6.22 34.20 -0.08
N TYR A 764 6.43 32.88 -0.12
CA TYR A 764 5.84 32.02 -1.14
C TYR A 764 4.65 31.19 -0.64
N LEU A 765 4.76 30.53 0.52
CA LEU A 765 3.77 29.52 0.95
C LEU A 765 2.56 30.16 1.65
N ARG A 766 2.77 31.24 2.41
CA ARG A 766 1.71 32.03 3.08
C ARG A 766 0.52 32.32 2.18
N GLN A 767 0.76 32.85 0.98
CA GLN A 767 -0.32 33.24 0.05
C GLN A 767 -1.11 32.03 -0.48
N ILE A 768 -0.47 30.85 -0.61
CA ILE A 768 -1.12 29.60 -1.01
C ILE A 768 -2.05 29.14 0.12
N ALA A 769 -1.52 29.00 1.34
CA ALA A 769 -2.28 28.61 2.54
C ALA A 769 -3.49 29.53 2.79
N LEU A 770 -3.27 30.84 2.77
CA LEU A 770 -4.31 31.86 2.90
C LEU A 770 -5.39 31.80 1.82
N THR A 771 -5.15 31.13 0.69
CA THR A 771 -6.12 30.93 -0.38
C THR A 771 -6.86 29.61 -0.22
N LEU A 772 -6.17 28.53 0.14
CA LEU A 772 -6.77 27.21 0.39
C LEU A 772 -7.71 27.22 1.63
N CYS A 773 -7.41 28.04 2.66
CA CYS A 773 -8.35 28.35 3.75
C CYS A 773 -9.67 29.01 3.27
N THR A 774 -9.75 29.48 2.03
CA THR A 774 -10.98 30.02 1.41
C THR A 774 -11.61 29.10 0.35
N ASP A 775 -11.18 27.82 0.27
CA ASP A 775 -11.74 26.84 -0.67
C ASP A 775 -13.25 26.62 -0.44
N LYS A 776 -13.91 26.09 -1.47
CA LYS A 776 -15.34 25.74 -1.47
C LYS A 776 -15.60 24.49 -0.63
N VAL A 777 -14.68 23.52 -0.62
CA VAL A 777 -14.80 22.22 0.08
C VAL A 777 -14.33 22.34 1.54
N SER A 778 -15.02 21.66 2.46
CA SER A 778 -14.67 21.60 3.89
C SER A 778 -13.27 21.04 4.13
N GLU A 779 -12.99 19.86 3.59
CA GLU A 779 -11.75 19.12 3.84
C GLU A 779 -10.51 19.93 3.47
N VAL A 780 -10.53 20.58 2.30
CA VAL A 780 -9.45 21.46 1.84
C VAL A 780 -9.22 22.61 2.81
N ARG A 781 -10.29 23.24 3.32
CA ARG A 781 -10.14 24.31 4.34
C ARG A 781 -9.57 23.77 5.66
N TRP A 782 -10.01 22.58 6.08
CA TRP A 782 -9.58 21.97 7.35
C TRP A 782 -8.08 21.68 7.39
N ILE A 783 -7.55 20.98 6.37
CA ILE A 783 -6.10 20.76 6.25
C ILE A 783 -5.33 22.08 6.07
N SER A 784 -5.93 23.08 5.41
CA SER A 784 -5.33 24.40 5.28
C SER A 784 -5.21 25.17 6.61
N TYR A 785 -6.08 24.91 7.59
CA TYR A 785 -5.91 25.49 8.92
C TYR A 785 -4.65 24.93 9.61
N LYS A 786 -4.39 23.61 9.50
CA LYS A 786 -3.13 23.01 9.96
C LYS A 786 -1.93 23.61 9.23
N LEU A 787 -2.01 23.78 7.91
CA LEU A 787 -0.96 24.47 7.13
C LEU A 787 -0.68 25.91 7.62
N VAL A 788 -1.71 26.67 8.03
CA VAL A 788 -1.53 28.00 8.64
C VAL A 788 -0.85 27.92 10.02
N VAL A 789 -1.20 26.92 10.84
CA VAL A 789 -0.58 26.67 12.15
C VAL A 789 0.90 26.32 11.99
N GLU A 790 1.25 25.43 11.07
CA GLU A 790 2.64 25.01 10.81
C GLU A 790 3.51 26.18 10.32
N ILE A 791 2.96 27.04 9.45
CA ILE A 791 3.63 28.28 9.02
C ILE A 791 3.87 29.19 10.22
N LEU A 792 2.86 29.43 11.07
CA LEU A 792 3.02 30.25 12.29
C LEU A 792 4.09 29.67 13.23
N GLN A 793 4.10 28.35 13.43
CA GLN A 793 5.07 27.67 14.29
C GLN A 793 6.50 27.80 13.74
N LYS A 794 6.71 27.62 12.43
CA LYS A 794 8.00 27.86 11.75
C LYS A 794 8.49 29.29 11.92
N LEU A 795 7.59 30.29 11.88
CA LEU A 795 7.93 31.69 12.10
C LEU A 795 8.32 31.95 13.56
N TYR A 796 7.48 31.55 14.53
CA TYR A 796 7.77 31.78 15.96
C TYR A 796 9.00 31.00 16.45
N ALA A 797 9.25 29.79 15.94
CA ALA A 797 10.46 29.01 16.23
C ALA A 797 11.76 29.63 15.69
N SER A 798 11.67 30.53 14.69
CA SER A 798 12.83 31.24 14.15
C SER A 798 13.31 32.43 15.00
N GLY A 799 12.47 32.94 15.91
CA GLY A 799 12.69 34.17 16.64
C GLY A 799 12.35 35.46 15.86
N ASP A 800 12.02 35.38 14.56
CA ASP A 800 11.46 36.50 13.79
C ASP A 800 9.97 36.69 14.12
N HIS A 801 9.73 37.33 15.27
CA HIS A 801 8.38 37.64 15.73
C HIS A 801 7.68 38.71 14.87
N ASP A 802 8.42 39.54 14.12
CA ASP A 802 7.83 40.54 13.23
C ASP A 802 7.12 39.87 12.05
N LEU A 803 7.71 38.85 11.43
CA LEU A 803 7.02 38.06 10.39
C LEU A 803 5.81 37.30 10.95
N GLY A 804 5.93 36.69 12.12
CA GLY A 804 4.82 36.02 12.82
C GLY A 804 3.64 36.97 13.08
N LEU A 805 3.92 38.15 13.64
CA LEU A 805 2.93 39.18 13.92
C LEU A 805 2.30 39.75 12.64
N ASN A 806 3.08 39.97 11.58
CA ASN A 806 2.55 40.40 10.29
C ASN A 806 1.61 39.36 9.67
N PHE A 807 1.89 38.06 9.82
CA PHE A 807 0.99 37.00 9.37
C PHE A 807 -0.30 36.95 10.21
N ILE A 808 -0.22 37.09 11.54
CA ILE A 808 -1.38 37.19 12.43
C ILE A 808 -2.29 38.36 12.03
N ASN A 809 -1.72 39.54 11.77
CA ASN A 809 -2.47 40.71 11.32
C ASN A 809 -3.22 40.45 9.99
N GLU A 810 -2.59 39.74 9.04
CA GLU A 810 -3.25 39.33 7.80
C GLU A 810 -4.38 38.32 8.02
N LEU A 811 -4.21 37.35 8.93
CA LEU A 811 -5.25 36.40 9.32
C LEU A 811 -6.46 37.10 9.94
N ILE A 812 -6.25 38.09 10.81
CA ILE A 812 -7.32 38.91 11.41
C ILE A 812 -8.07 39.71 10.33
N LEU A 813 -7.34 40.40 9.46
CA LEU A 813 -7.92 41.21 8.38
C LEU A 813 -8.70 40.36 7.36
N LYS A 814 -8.19 39.17 7.01
CA LYS A 814 -8.78 38.29 5.98
C LYS A 814 -9.94 37.43 6.50
N PHE A 815 -9.82 36.91 7.73
CA PHE A 815 -10.77 35.94 8.29
C PHE A 815 -11.63 36.54 9.41
N CYS A 816 -11.07 37.14 10.47
CA CYS A 816 -11.86 37.70 11.57
C CYS A 816 -12.81 38.81 11.09
N HIS A 817 -12.34 39.68 10.19
CA HIS A 817 -13.15 40.75 9.59
C HIS A 817 -13.82 40.36 8.27
N CYS A 818 -13.88 39.06 7.93
CA CYS A 818 -14.49 38.60 6.69
C CYS A 818 -16.00 38.92 6.64
N PRO A 819 -16.54 39.52 5.56
CA PRO A 819 -17.97 39.78 5.44
C PRO A 819 -18.80 38.48 5.40
N LYS A 820 -18.22 37.37 4.94
CA LYS A 820 -18.85 36.04 4.96
C LYS A 820 -18.61 35.36 6.31
N TRP A 821 -19.68 34.85 6.92
CA TRP A 821 -19.62 34.12 8.19
C TRP A 821 -18.64 32.93 8.18
N VAL A 822 -18.55 32.21 7.05
CA VAL A 822 -17.59 31.10 6.85
C VAL A 822 -16.14 31.54 7.06
N GLY A 823 -15.76 32.77 6.68
CA GLY A 823 -14.42 33.30 6.94
C GLY A 823 -14.18 33.61 8.41
N ARG A 824 -15.21 34.04 9.14
CA ARG A 824 -15.12 34.30 10.60
C ARG A 824 -15.12 33.01 11.41
N GLN A 825 -15.81 31.97 10.92
CA GLN A 825 -15.63 30.60 11.42
C GLN A 825 -14.20 30.07 11.19
N ALA A 826 -13.62 30.29 10.00
CA ALA A 826 -12.23 29.92 9.72
C ALA A 826 -11.26 30.58 10.71
N PHE A 827 -11.47 31.85 11.07
CA PHE A 827 -10.67 32.49 12.13
C PHE A 827 -10.79 31.78 13.48
N ALA A 828 -12.01 31.41 13.90
CA ALA A 828 -12.22 30.67 15.14
C ALA A 828 -11.53 29.29 15.13
N PHE A 829 -11.62 28.54 14.03
CA PHE A 829 -10.91 27.26 13.87
C PHE A 829 -9.38 27.42 13.85
N ILE A 830 -8.84 28.45 13.19
CA ILE A 830 -7.40 28.73 13.19
C ILE A 830 -6.93 29.07 14.60
N CYS A 831 -7.65 29.92 15.35
CA CYS A 831 -7.33 30.22 16.75
C CYS A 831 -7.41 28.98 17.65
N GLN A 832 -8.37 28.08 17.41
CA GLN A 832 -8.48 26.81 18.12
C GLN A 832 -7.25 25.91 17.85
N ALA A 833 -6.90 25.70 16.57
CA ALA A 833 -5.78 24.85 16.18
C ALA A 833 -4.41 25.39 16.61
N VAL A 834 -4.19 26.72 16.57
CA VAL A 834 -2.97 27.36 17.11
C VAL A 834 -2.76 27.05 18.60
N VAL A 835 -3.86 26.94 19.35
CA VAL A 835 -3.83 26.60 20.78
C VAL A 835 -3.66 25.10 20.97
N GLU A 836 -4.38 24.26 20.22
CA GLU A 836 -4.32 22.80 20.38
C GLU A 836 -2.92 22.24 20.08
N GLU A 837 -2.29 22.68 18.99
CA GLU A 837 -0.95 22.24 18.56
C GLU A 837 0.22 23.01 19.24
N ASP A 838 -0.05 23.87 20.25
CA ASP A 838 0.93 24.70 21.00
C ASP A 838 1.91 25.50 20.10
N CYS A 839 1.39 26.04 19.00
CA CYS A 839 2.18 26.61 17.89
C CYS A 839 2.97 27.90 18.24
N MET A 840 2.54 28.64 19.26
CA MET A 840 3.23 29.85 19.73
C MET A 840 3.08 30.03 21.26
N PRO A 841 3.92 30.84 21.92
CA PRO A 841 3.76 31.16 23.33
C PRO A 841 2.37 31.74 23.65
N MET A 842 1.75 31.28 24.74
CA MET A 842 0.36 31.64 25.07
C MET A 842 0.17 33.13 25.42
N ASP A 843 1.21 33.83 25.84
CA ASP A 843 1.22 35.28 25.98
C ASP A 843 1.08 35.99 24.62
N GLN A 844 1.75 35.50 23.58
CA GLN A 844 1.64 36.03 22.21
C GLN A 844 0.25 35.78 21.63
N PHE A 845 -0.31 34.58 21.86
CA PHE A 845 -1.69 34.27 21.50
C PHE A 845 -2.69 35.19 22.23
N ALA A 846 -2.53 35.36 23.55
CA ALA A 846 -3.39 36.21 24.37
C ALA A 846 -3.31 37.69 24.00
N GLN A 847 -2.12 38.17 23.60
CA GLN A 847 -1.91 39.55 23.18
C GLN A 847 -2.45 39.84 21.77
N HIS A 848 -2.33 38.89 20.83
CA HIS A 848 -2.51 39.17 19.39
C HIS A 848 -3.71 38.47 18.73
N LEU A 849 -4.09 37.27 19.14
CA LEU A 849 -5.19 36.50 18.52
C LEU A 849 -6.46 36.50 19.38
N LEU A 850 -6.32 36.38 20.70
CA LEU A 850 -7.44 36.26 21.63
C LEU A 850 -8.43 37.45 21.56
N PRO A 851 -8.02 38.73 21.52
CA PRO A 851 -8.97 39.86 21.50
C PRO A 851 -9.85 39.85 20.23
N SER A 852 -9.29 39.45 19.09
CA SER A 852 -10.04 39.26 17.85
C SER A 852 -11.01 38.09 17.96
N LEU A 853 -10.61 36.97 18.57
CA LEU A 853 -11.50 35.82 18.79
C LEU A 853 -12.67 36.18 19.72
N LEU A 854 -12.41 36.87 20.84
CA LEU A 854 -13.44 37.31 21.78
C LEU A 854 -14.42 38.29 21.13
N SER A 855 -13.98 39.11 20.16
CA SER A 855 -14.89 39.98 19.40
C SER A 855 -15.97 39.21 18.62
N LEU A 856 -15.69 37.96 18.20
CA LEU A 856 -16.64 37.10 17.51
C LEU A 856 -17.67 36.44 18.45
N SER A 857 -17.52 36.56 19.78
CA SER A 857 -18.54 36.13 20.75
C SER A 857 -19.87 36.86 20.57
N SER A 858 -19.86 38.05 19.96
CA SER A 858 -21.04 38.88 19.69
C SER A 858 -21.48 38.85 18.21
N ASP A 859 -21.02 37.88 17.42
CA ASP A 859 -21.37 37.78 16.00
C ASP A 859 -22.88 37.59 15.77
N SER A 860 -23.41 38.14 14.67
CA SER A 860 -24.82 37.98 14.32
C SER A 860 -25.22 36.53 13.96
N VAL A 861 -24.26 35.71 13.52
CA VAL A 861 -24.48 34.31 13.10
C VAL A 861 -24.15 33.35 14.25
N ALA A 862 -25.14 32.55 14.67
CA ALA A 862 -24.99 31.58 15.75
C ALA A 862 -23.83 30.59 15.52
N ASN A 863 -23.69 30.08 14.29
CA ASN A 863 -22.62 29.14 13.92
C ASN A 863 -21.20 29.72 14.04
N VAL A 864 -21.03 31.05 14.15
CA VAL A 864 -19.74 31.67 14.51
C VAL A 864 -19.58 31.63 16.04
N ARG A 865 -20.59 32.08 16.79
CA ARG A 865 -20.59 32.07 18.27
C ARG A 865 -20.44 30.66 18.86
N VAL A 866 -20.98 29.62 18.21
CA VAL A 866 -20.78 28.20 18.56
C VAL A 866 -19.30 27.82 18.52
N LEU A 867 -18.54 28.25 17.50
CA LEU A 867 -17.12 27.91 17.40
C LEU A 867 -16.26 28.70 18.39
N VAL A 868 -16.62 29.96 18.67
CA VAL A 868 -15.99 30.73 19.77
C VAL A 868 -16.23 30.03 21.11
N ALA A 869 -17.47 29.57 21.37
CA ALA A 869 -17.78 28.80 22.58
C ALA A 869 -17.01 27.47 22.67
N LYS A 870 -16.87 26.73 21.56
CA LYS A 870 -16.02 25.53 21.46
C LYS A 870 -14.56 25.84 21.78
N ALA A 871 -13.91 26.73 21.02
CA ALA A 871 -12.50 27.08 21.19
C ALA A 871 -12.17 27.58 22.62
N LEU A 872 -13.08 28.35 23.22
CA LEU A 872 -12.94 28.80 24.61
C LEU A 872 -13.02 27.64 25.61
N ARG A 873 -14.04 26.77 25.51
CA ARG A 873 -14.31 25.71 26.50
C ARG A 873 -13.46 24.45 26.32
N GLN A 874 -13.07 24.12 25.10
CA GLN A 874 -12.40 22.86 24.76
C GLN A 874 -10.88 22.98 24.66
N SER A 875 -10.36 24.20 24.49
CA SER A 875 -8.93 24.40 24.12
C SER A 875 -8.27 25.52 24.93
N ILE A 876 -8.79 26.75 24.87
CA ILE A 876 -8.17 27.92 25.51
C ILE A 876 -8.21 27.82 27.03
N LEU A 877 -9.39 27.56 27.62
CA LEU A 877 -9.53 27.38 29.07
C LEU A 877 -8.95 26.06 29.59
N GLU A 878 -8.36 25.21 28.73
CA GLU A 878 -7.59 24.06 29.18
C GLU A 878 -6.12 24.39 29.48
N LYS A 879 -5.52 25.34 28.76
CA LYS A 879 -4.09 25.68 28.90
C LYS A 879 -3.78 26.32 30.25
N ALA A 880 -2.65 25.94 30.84
CA ALA A 880 -2.24 26.38 32.18
C ALA A 880 -2.11 27.91 32.31
N TYR A 881 -1.71 28.60 31.24
CA TYR A 881 -1.56 30.07 31.20
C TYR A 881 -2.85 30.82 31.57
N PHE A 882 -4.03 30.30 31.17
CA PHE A 882 -5.33 30.90 31.48
C PHE A 882 -5.94 30.39 32.80
N LYS A 883 -5.23 29.49 33.51
CA LYS A 883 -5.61 28.97 34.84
C LYS A 883 -4.76 29.57 35.97
N ASP A 884 -3.75 30.36 35.66
CA ASP A 884 -2.91 31.04 36.65
C ASP A 884 -3.71 32.22 37.27
N PRO A 885 -3.84 32.30 38.62
CA PRO A 885 -4.48 33.43 39.30
C PRO A 885 -3.87 34.82 39.03
N GLY A 886 -2.72 34.90 38.36
CA GLY A 886 -2.12 36.15 37.86
C GLY A 886 -2.49 36.52 36.42
N CYS A 887 -3.30 35.73 35.70
CA CYS A 887 -3.57 35.94 34.28
C CYS A 887 -4.48 37.16 34.03
N ALA A 888 -3.97 38.16 33.31
CA ALA A 888 -4.66 39.42 33.02
C ALA A 888 -5.95 39.29 32.16
N TYR A 889 -6.19 38.11 31.58
CA TYR A 889 -7.32 37.82 30.69
C TYR A 889 -8.41 36.94 31.35
N SER A 890 -8.22 36.51 32.61
CA SER A 890 -9.15 35.58 33.28
C SER A 890 -10.57 36.15 33.37
N ASP A 891 -10.71 37.40 33.83
CA ASP A 891 -12.01 38.08 33.97
C ASP A 891 -12.73 38.21 32.62
N GLU A 892 -12.00 38.58 31.55
CA GLU A 892 -12.55 38.77 30.20
C GLU A 892 -13.02 37.45 29.56
N LEU A 893 -12.29 36.36 29.83
CA LEU A 893 -12.65 35.00 29.42
C LEU A 893 -13.90 34.50 30.17
N GLU A 894 -13.98 34.71 31.49
CA GLU A 894 -15.15 34.34 32.28
C GLU A 894 -16.40 35.12 31.88
N ASP A 895 -16.33 36.45 31.76
CA ASP A 895 -17.44 37.30 31.29
C ASP A 895 -17.92 36.87 29.88
N THR A 896 -16.98 36.56 28.97
CA THR A 896 -17.34 36.09 27.62
C THR A 896 -18.05 34.74 27.66
N VAL A 897 -17.59 33.79 28.47
CA VAL A 897 -18.24 32.48 28.63
C VAL A 897 -19.61 32.62 29.29
N MET A 898 -19.78 33.45 30.32
CA MET A 898 -21.09 33.71 30.92
C MET A 898 -22.07 34.33 29.93
N SER A 899 -21.59 35.23 29.06
CA SER A 899 -22.38 35.81 27.96
C SER A 899 -22.87 34.75 26.97
N LEU A 900 -21.99 33.83 26.55
CA LEU A 900 -22.32 32.73 25.63
C LEU A 900 -23.22 31.66 26.29
N GLN A 901 -23.10 31.42 27.60
CA GLN A 901 -24.03 30.59 28.38
C GLN A 901 -25.42 31.22 28.55
N ALA A 902 -25.53 32.54 28.34
CA ALA A 902 -26.79 33.30 28.32
C ALA A 902 -27.32 33.59 26.89
N ASP A 903 -26.72 33.01 25.84
CA ASP A 903 -27.08 33.31 24.45
C ASP A 903 -28.55 32.96 24.12
N LYS A 904 -29.11 33.62 23.11
CA LYS A 904 -30.48 33.38 22.63
C LYS A 904 -30.61 32.02 21.94
N ASP A 905 -29.55 31.61 21.25
CA ASP A 905 -29.47 30.33 20.56
C ASP A 905 -29.42 29.15 21.57
N ARG A 906 -29.74 27.94 21.13
CA ARG A 906 -29.65 26.74 21.98
C ARG A 906 -28.23 26.18 21.99
N ASP A 907 -27.59 26.17 20.83
CA ASP A 907 -26.40 25.36 20.61
C ASP A 907 -25.16 26.13 21.05
N VAL A 908 -25.16 27.47 20.90
CA VAL A 908 -24.18 28.36 21.53
C VAL A 908 -24.12 28.12 23.05
N ARG A 909 -25.29 28.10 23.71
CA ARG A 909 -25.38 27.83 25.15
C ARG A 909 -24.93 26.42 25.51
N PHE A 910 -25.26 25.43 24.68
CA PHE A 910 -24.83 24.04 24.90
C PHE A 910 -23.30 23.93 24.89
N PHE A 911 -22.64 24.39 23.83
CA PHE A 911 -21.18 24.34 23.72
C PHE A 911 -20.49 25.24 24.77
N ALA A 912 -21.05 26.40 25.11
CA ALA A 912 -20.53 27.25 26.19
C ALA A 912 -20.70 26.65 27.60
N SER A 913 -21.62 25.70 27.78
CA SER A 913 -21.89 24.99 29.04
C SER A 913 -21.25 23.60 29.13
N LEU A 914 -20.52 23.15 28.10
CA LEU A 914 -19.77 21.89 28.17
C LEU A 914 -18.67 21.99 29.22
N ASP A 915 -18.50 20.91 29.97
CA ASP A 915 -17.49 20.78 31.01
C ASP A 915 -16.29 20.01 30.42
N PRO A 916 -15.04 20.52 30.48
CA PRO A 916 -13.96 20.01 29.62
C PRO A 916 -13.58 18.56 29.93
N THR A 917 -13.77 18.13 31.18
CA THR A 917 -13.41 16.79 31.67
C THR A 917 -14.37 15.66 31.21
N ARG A 918 -15.30 15.92 30.28
CA ARG A 918 -16.13 14.88 29.67
C ARG A 918 -15.65 14.60 28.25
N ASN A 919 -14.89 13.52 28.09
CA ASN A 919 -14.49 12.97 26.78
C ASN A 919 -15.69 12.90 25.84
N VAL A 920 -15.69 13.74 24.81
CA VAL A 920 -16.65 13.69 23.71
C VAL A 920 -16.12 12.69 22.69
N MET A 921 -16.78 11.54 22.58
CA MET A 921 -16.63 10.73 21.37
C MET A 921 -17.30 11.48 20.22
N ASP A 922 -16.52 11.72 19.16
CA ASP A 922 -16.96 11.95 17.77
C ASP A 922 -18.14 12.92 17.58
N THR A 923 -17.82 14.21 17.36
CA THR A 923 -18.80 15.24 16.95
C THR A 923 -18.68 15.64 15.48
N ASP A 924 -17.89 14.93 14.68
CA ASP A 924 -17.62 15.32 13.29
C ASP A 924 -18.84 15.07 12.39
N ALA A 925 -19.73 14.17 12.81
CA ALA A 925 -21.01 13.86 12.15
C ALA A 925 -22.14 14.90 12.33
N LEU A 926 -21.86 16.11 12.86
CA LEU A 926 -22.87 17.13 13.23
C LEU A 926 -22.57 18.58 12.76
N ILE A 927 -21.87 18.75 11.63
CA ILE A 927 -21.54 20.06 11.02
C ILE A 927 -22.06 20.17 9.57
#